data_AF-A0A2V9I6W6-F1
#
_entry.id   AF-A0A2V9I6W6-F1
#
_cell.length_a   1.000
_cell.length_b   1.000
_cell.length_c   1.000
_cell.angle_alpha   90.00
_cell.angle_beta   90.00
_cell.angle_gamma   90.00
#
_symmetry.space_group_name_H-M   'P 1'
#
loop_
_entity.id
_entity.type
_entity.pdbx_description
1 polymer ?
#
loop_
_entity_poly.entity_id
_entity_poly.type
_entity_poly.pdbx_seq_one_letter_code
_entity_poly.pdbx_strand_id
1 'polypeptide(L)'
;MTNEGCDLQIRSSVQFVIFHLPFVIGHLLNLSLIQLLGIEMVGTIKKPKWGIVLPCILSLSAVMCLAAERSRIDLNGTWQFRVDPQNEGEAGRWHSSEVPFPRSIEVPGCWQAQGVGEPSGILRHHYAGTAWYRRAVAIPASWQGKVIVLRAGGVLRRASVFVNGARVGEHDGFSTPFEIDISQAVRPGTDNVIALSVSNAGPSITESPDKQTPDVPTGTLTYIGNWGGIYGRVEIEAKERTWVDKLYITSQVARKAVRFKIAVRNKETGGPYPARLRVSVAGAESGKSYEGAADLLLQPGEDKTAELEVVVPDARLWSPDTPFLYTAKISLACKGQECDRVEERFGIREITTRGNVLLLNGNPLYLRGYGDDDIEVLAGVPPASTEVYRKRLQLVKSFGFNGVRFHSMTPVREFFEAADEAGLLIMAELPVAYTQYLLPHKDFLRNELTRILLAHRNHPSFLSLALGNEFNLSWLKTDEQKKDFLATVAEFYGLAKKLDPARLILSNDGYLMRPTDMASLFRDFPKDVPTVRHEFGSYYCSLPDISLRDRFTGVIVPTWLEAKKQWVEGGGLAAAYPVYVRNSQRLQQLGRKYQIERARRNPDVTGYHYWLIVDYPGGTGEGDSWEEGWFDYFWQPKGISPEEGKEVNSPVLLMVGAGVHDRTLWSEASKRIDVSVSNYGEGEIRNARLRWKLTSQGAVLSQSDAGGINAPPGKVTRISSIGIGPLRGDEPRKLELVIELDSGKRTFANRWSFWAFPKAGLLRSSGLRVASTVKSAALSRIYPFVQQDPKNDGRKDLLIASALDAEGAQFLRGGGRVLLLADRSQFERQGDATFFPASGGALGTLIPDHPALRRFPQEGFCDLQFFNLLEGAYSFSLDDWPKNLTPLVGAIRTTTAFLSKAKNLSRAGYVFESKVGEGKLLI
;
A
#
# COMPACT_ATOMS: atom_id res chain seq x y z
N MET A 1 40.29 29.27 43.52
CA MET A 1 41.74 29.55 43.45
C MET A 1 42.23 28.88 42.19
N THR A 2 42.66 29.49 41.09
CA THR A 2 43.03 30.86 40.65
C THR A 2 43.05 30.76 39.10
N ASN A 3 42.17 31.43 38.37
CA ASN A 3 42.40 32.63 37.55
C ASN A 3 43.81 32.85 36.95
N GLU A 4 43.82 33.07 35.62
CA GLU A 4 44.56 34.06 34.77
C GLU A 4 44.84 33.43 33.37
N GLY A 5 44.58 34.02 32.19
CA GLY A 5 44.12 35.36 31.78
C GLY A 5 45.09 36.01 30.79
N CYS A 6 44.75 36.11 29.49
CA CYS A 6 45.06 37.15 28.46
C CYS A 6 45.09 36.52 27.02
N ASP A 7 44.23 36.89 26.05
CA ASP A 7 44.08 38.15 25.26
C ASP A 7 45.20 38.33 24.18
N LEU A 8 45.01 38.74 22.91
CA LEU A 8 43.87 39.18 22.07
C LEU A 8 44.37 39.38 20.59
N GLN A 9 43.45 39.42 19.61
CA GLN A 9 43.45 40.08 18.27
C GLN A 9 43.48 39.25 16.96
N ILE A 10 42.34 38.96 16.31
CA ILE A 10 41.46 39.72 15.34
C ILE A 10 41.96 39.69 13.87
N ARG A 11 41.24 38.99 12.95
CA ARG A 11 40.40 39.56 11.84
C ARG A 11 39.82 38.52 10.86
N SER A 12 38.47 38.57 10.75
CA SER A 12 37.55 38.40 9.58
C SER A 12 37.66 37.16 8.67
N SER A 13 36.58 36.49 8.23
CA SER A 13 35.26 36.99 7.77
C SER A 13 34.17 35.91 7.83
N VAL A 14 32.92 36.38 7.81
CA VAL A 14 31.65 35.79 8.29
C VAL A 14 30.83 35.15 7.16
N GLN A 15 30.13 34.04 7.45
CA GLN A 15 28.65 33.89 7.30
C GLN A 15 28.18 32.48 7.72
N PHE A 16 27.48 32.41 8.86
CA PHE A 16 26.52 31.38 9.23
C PHE A 16 25.45 32.05 10.10
N VAL A 17 24.17 31.74 9.87
CA VAL A 17 23.09 32.02 10.83
C VAL A 17 22.25 30.76 11.00
N ILE A 18 22.16 30.33 12.26
CA ILE A 18 21.32 29.28 12.81
C ILE A 18 19.97 29.89 13.23
N PHE A 19 18.86 29.17 13.08
CA PHE A 19 17.61 29.47 13.78
C PHE A 19 17.18 28.29 14.65
N HIS A 20 16.83 28.58 15.91
CA HIS A 20 16.14 27.69 16.86
C HIS A 20 14.74 28.26 17.21
N LEU A 21 13.81 27.32 17.47
CA LEU A 21 12.39 27.38 17.91
C LEU A 21 12.16 28.02 19.32
N PRO A 22 11.00 27.92 20.03
CA PRO A 22 9.53 28.10 19.74
C PRO A 22 8.77 28.89 20.87
N PHE A 23 7.51 29.36 20.69
CA PHE A 23 6.53 29.71 21.77
C PHE A 23 5.10 29.78 21.14
N VAL A 24 4.07 28.98 21.51
CA VAL A 24 3.12 28.98 22.68
C VAL A 24 1.97 30.01 22.62
N ILE A 25 0.75 29.47 22.46
CA ILE A 25 -0.57 29.74 23.08
C ILE A 25 -1.08 31.18 23.30
N GLY A 26 -2.31 31.44 22.84
CA GLY A 26 -3.23 32.47 23.36
C GLY A 26 -4.68 32.23 22.94
N HIS A 27 -5.56 31.98 23.91
CA HIS A 27 -6.99 31.70 23.79
C HIS A 27 -7.83 32.97 24.12
N LEU A 28 -9.03 33.07 23.53
CA LEU A 28 -10.29 33.59 24.11
C LEU A 28 -10.39 35.05 24.61
N LEU A 29 -11.28 35.88 24.01
CA LEU A 29 -12.64 36.21 24.51
C LEU A 29 -13.31 37.39 23.78
N ASN A 30 -14.63 37.40 23.98
CA ASN A 30 -15.72 38.09 23.30
C ASN A 30 -15.92 39.57 23.70
N LEU A 31 -16.57 40.29 22.77
CA LEU A 31 -17.66 41.29 22.96
C LEU A 31 -17.37 42.70 23.54
N SER A 32 -17.86 43.67 22.74
CA SER A 32 -18.63 44.89 23.07
C SER A 32 -17.98 46.25 23.39
N LEU A 33 -18.62 47.25 22.75
CA LEU A 33 -18.89 48.65 23.16
C LEU A 33 -17.90 49.79 22.81
N ILE A 34 -18.33 50.59 21.81
CA ILE A 34 -18.75 52.02 21.90
C ILE A 34 -17.80 53.07 22.52
N GLN A 35 -17.51 54.08 21.67
CA GLN A 35 -17.15 55.51 21.91
C GLN A 35 -15.77 55.87 22.49
N LEU A 36 -15.02 56.70 21.74
CA LEU A 36 -14.84 58.15 22.01
C LEU A 36 -13.88 58.80 20.98
N LEU A 37 -14.36 59.91 20.41
CA LEU A 37 -13.72 61.20 20.08
C LEU A 37 -12.23 61.22 19.63
N GLY A 38 -11.81 61.98 18.63
CA GLY A 38 -12.45 63.08 17.93
C GLY A 38 -11.36 63.95 17.31
N ILE A 39 -11.55 64.38 16.07
CA ILE A 39 -10.80 65.49 15.46
C ILE A 39 -11.78 66.29 14.58
N GLU A 40 -12.04 67.52 15.04
CA GLU A 40 -12.58 68.70 14.34
C GLU A 40 -11.68 69.08 13.13
N MET A 41 -12.02 69.79 12.05
CA MET A 41 -12.99 70.85 11.71
C MET A 41 -12.76 71.13 10.19
N VAL A 42 -13.71 71.35 9.26
CA VAL A 42 -14.40 72.60 8.86
C VAL A 42 -14.88 72.38 7.40
N GLY A 43 -16.08 72.85 7.02
CA GLY A 43 -16.46 72.98 5.60
C GLY A 43 -17.96 73.07 5.24
N THR A 44 -18.63 74.14 5.66
CA THR A 44 -19.78 74.86 5.03
C THR A 44 -20.81 74.15 4.11
N ILE A 45 -22.05 74.06 4.65
CA ILE A 45 -23.38 74.50 4.14
C ILE A 45 -23.79 74.23 2.67
N LYS A 46 -24.87 73.44 2.50
CA LYS A 46 -26.12 73.79 1.76
C LYS A 46 -27.28 72.82 2.08
N LYS A 47 -28.38 73.34 2.65
CA LYS A 47 -29.76 72.80 2.63
C LYS A 47 -30.48 73.31 1.37
N PRO A 48 -31.53 72.68 0.79
CA PRO A 48 -32.88 72.43 1.40
C PRO A 48 -33.45 71.03 1.01
N LYS A 49 -34.64 70.52 1.36
CA LYS A 49 -35.89 70.99 1.99
C LYS A 49 -36.67 69.74 2.44
N TRP A 50 -37.61 69.95 3.36
CA TRP A 50 -38.48 68.97 4.00
C TRP A 50 -39.58 68.42 3.09
N GLY A 51 -40.03 67.20 3.37
CA GLY A 51 -41.28 66.61 2.89
C GLY A 51 -41.68 65.40 3.73
N ILE A 52 -42.72 65.56 4.53
CA ILE A 52 -43.34 64.59 5.44
C ILE A 52 -44.26 63.63 4.64
N VAL A 53 -44.16 62.29 4.83
CA VAL A 53 -45.31 61.36 4.76
C VAL A 53 -45.05 60.12 5.67
N LEU A 54 -46.12 59.75 6.38
CA LEU A 54 -46.44 58.63 7.29
C LEU A 54 -45.70 57.26 7.20
N PRO A 55 -45.79 56.45 8.29
CA PRO A 55 -45.08 55.19 8.44
C PRO A 55 -45.86 54.01 7.82
N CYS A 56 -45.24 53.29 6.89
CA CYS A 56 -45.66 51.93 6.55
C CYS A 56 -44.82 50.95 7.37
N ILE A 57 -45.43 50.42 8.44
CA ILE A 57 -44.98 49.19 9.09
C ILE A 57 -45.23 48.06 8.09
N LEU A 58 -44.22 47.74 7.28
CA LEU A 58 -44.12 46.47 6.58
C LEU A 58 -43.26 45.56 7.45
N SER A 59 -43.94 44.73 8.22
CA SER A 59 -43.40 43.53 8.83
C SER A 59 -42.84 42.62 7.73
N LEU A 60 -41.58 42.84 7.37
CA LEU A 60 -40.77 41.83 6.70
C LEU A 60 -40.44 40.75 7.73
N SER A 61 -41.37 39.82 7.89
CA SER A 61 -41.07 38.48 8.36
C SER A 61 -40.24 37.80 7.27
N ALA A 62 -38.96 38.17 7.18
CA ALA A 62 -37.97 37.34 6.53
C ALA A 62 -37.86 36.07 7.37
N VAL A 63 -38.74 35.10 7.09
CA VAL A 63 -38.52 33.72 7.49
C VAL A 63 -37.26 33.31 6.75
N MET A 64 -36.11 33.49 7.40
CA MET A 64 -34.89 32.80 7.02
C MET A 64 -35.22 31.31 7.07
N CYS A 65 -35.39 30.70 5.90
CA CYS A 65 -35.42 29.25 5.72
C CYS A 65 -34.03 28.69 6.07
N LEU A 66 -33.75 28.60 7.37
CA LEU A 66 -32.79 27.65 7.95
C LEU A 66 -33.53 26.31 8.02
N ALA A 67 -33.15 25.19 7.41
CA ALA A 67 -32.08 24.80 6.51
C ALA A 67 -32.59 23.55 5.77
N ALA A 68 -32.37 23.42 4.45
CA ALA A 68 -32.66 22.19 3.69
C ALA A 68 -31.49 21.19 3.70
N GLU A 69 -30.40 21.57 4.34
CA GLU A 69 -29.25 20.70 4.58
C GLU A 69 -29.52 19.80 5.78
N ARG A 70 -29.19 18.51 5.65
CA ARG A 70 -29.44 17.53 6.70
C ARG A 70 -28.66 17.87 7.96
N SER A 71 -29.38 18.00 9.06
CA SER A 71 -28.75 18.24 10.37
C SER A 71 -28.14 16.95 10.90
N ARG A 72 -26.93 17.04 11.47
CA ARG A 72 -26.19 15.90 12.02
C ARG A 72 -25.69 16.18 13.43
N ILE A 73 -25.58 15.12 14.21
CA ILE A 73 -24.95 15.11 15.53
C ILE A 73 -23.82 14.09 15.50
N ASP A 74 -22.59 14.55 15.76
CA ASP A 74 -21.41 13.71 15.85
C ASP A 74 -21.39 12.96 17.20
N LEU A 75 -21.28 11.63 17.15
CA LEU A 75 -21.18 10.75 18.32
C LEU A 75 -19.78 10.13 18.48
N ASN A 76 -18.75 10.67 17.83
CA ASN A 76 -17.34 10.31 18.04
C ASN A 76 -16.82 10.88 19.38
N GLY A 77 -15.72 10.31 19.87
CA GLY A 77 -15.10 10.58 21.16
C GLY A 77 -15.45 9.53 22.22
N THR A 78 -15.51 9.96 23.48
CA THR A 78 -15.63 9.06 24.63
C THR A 78 -17.05 8.49 24.79
N TRP A 79 -17.13 7.16 24.99
CA TRP A 79 -18.34 6.41 25.34
C TRP A 79 -18.16 5.70 26.69
N GLN A 80 -19.25 5.47 27.41
CA GLN A 80 -19.23 4.54 28.54
C GLN A 80 -19.07 3.12 27.98
N PHE A 81 -18.21 2.30 28.59
CA PHE A 81 -17.86 0.97 28.08
C PHE A 81 -17.86 -0.15 29.15
N ARG A 82 -18.32 -1.33 28.77
CA ARG A 82 -18.29 -2.55 29.60
C ARG A 82 -18.18 -3.81 28.75
N VAL A 83 -17.28 -4.72 29.11
CA VAL A 83 -17.21 -6.06 28.49
C VAL A 83 -18.32 -6.97 29.02
N ASP A 84 -18.79 -7.88 28.19
CA ASP A 84 -19.87 -8.84 28.45
C ASP A 84 -19.48 -10.27 28.03
N PRO A 85 -18.50 -10.90 28.70
CA PRO A 85 -18.00 -12.21 28.27
C PRO A 85 -19.03 -13.33 28.45
N GLN A 86 -20.03 -13.14 29.33
CA GLN A 86 -21.10 -14.11 29.60
C GLN A 86 -22.43 -13.78 28.90
N ASN A 87 -22.49 -12.70 28.09
CA ASN A 87 -23.72 -12.21 27.44
C ASN A 87 -24.88 -11.93 28.43
N GLU A 88 -24.55 -11.39 29.60
CA GLU A 88 -25.51 -11.04 30.65
C GLU A 88 -26.09 -9.63 30.47
N GLY A 89 -25.51 -8.81 29.59
CA GLY A 89 -25.79 -7.38 29.56
C GLY A 89 -27.20 -7.00 29.13
N GLU A 90 -27.84 -7.80 28.28
CA GLU A 90 -29.24 -7.56 27.90
C GLU A 90 -30.19 -7.90 29.05
N ALA A 91 -30.04 -9.08 29.67
CA ALA A 91 -30.80 -9.48 30.86
C ALA A 91 -30.57 -8.52 32.04
N GLY A 92 -29.33 -8.02 32.19
CA GLY A 92 -28.93 -7.02 33.16
C GLY A 92 -29.35 -5.59 32.81
N ARG A 93 -30.02 -5.36 31.67
CA ARG A 93 -30.47 -4.05 31.17
C ARG A 93 -29.35 -3.01 31.07
N TRP A 94 -28.16 -3.40 30.63
CA TRP A 94 -26.99 -2.49 30.51
C TRP A 94 -27.19 -1.37 29.48
N HIS A 95 -28.17 -1.51 28.59
CA HIS A 95 -28.66 -0.44 27.72
C HIS A 95 -29.34 0.72 28.48
N SER A 96 -29.81 0.51 29.72
CA SER A 96 -30.42 1.53 30.58
C SER A 96 -29.35 2.44 31.19
N SER A 97 -29.64 3.73 31.36
CA SER A 97 -28.75 4.67 32.07
C SER A 97 -28.59 4.37 33.56
N GLU A 98 -29.44 3.52 34.14
CA GLU A 98 -29.41 3.16 35.56
C GLU A 98 -28.22 2.25 35.93
N VAL A 99 -27.65 1.53 34.96
CA VAL A 99 -26.55 0.60 35.22
C VAL A 99 -25.21 1.33 35.04
N PRO A 100 -24.36 1.46 36.07
CA PRO A 100 -23.06 2.08 35.91
C PRO A 100 -22.12 1.20 35.07
N PHE A 101 -21.30 1.85 34.24
CA PHE A 101 -20.26 1.18 33.45
C PHE A 101 -18.90 1.45 34.10
N PRO A 102 -18.02 0.43 34.17
CA PRO A 102 -16.79 0.51 34.96
C PRO A 102 -15.69 1.35 34.31
N ARG A 103 -15.79 1.63 33.00
CA ARG A 103 -14.78 2.41 32.26
C ARG A 103 -15.40 3.15 31.08
N SER A 104 -14.59 3.95 30.42
CA SER A 104 -14.89 4.55 29.11
C SER A 104 -14.00 3.95 28.02
N ILE A 105 -14.34 4.29 26.77
CA ILE A 105 -13.59 3.94 25.57
C ILE A 105 -13.76 5.03 24.50
N GLU A 106 -12.78 5.20 23.63
CA GLU A 106 -12.84 6.11 22.48
C GLU A 106 -13.43 5.40 21.26
N VAL A 107 -14.30 6.13 20.55
CA VAL A 107 -14.89 5.73 19.26
C VAL A 107 -14.65 6.87 18.26
N PRO A 108 -14.08 6.62 17.07
CA PRO A 108 -13.74 5.31 16.52
C PRO A 108 -12.48 4.69 17.12
N GLY A 109 -12.43 3.36 17.21
CA GLY A 109 -11.27 2.62 17.67
C GLY A 109 -11.56 1.14 17.94
N CYS A 110 -10.52 0.34 18.13
CA CYS A 110 -10.66 -1.04 18.57
C CYS A 110 -10.44 -1.19 20.08
N TRP A 111 -10.98 -2.26 20.65
CA TRP A 111 -10.88 -2.63 22.06
C TRP A 111 -9.44 -2.94 22.47
N GLN A 112 -8.75 -3.74 21.66
CA GLN A 112 -7.42 -4.26 21.94
C GLN A 112 -6.38 -3.12 22.08
N ALA A 113 -6.42 -2.12 21.19
CA ALA A 113 -5.54 -0.95 21.25
C ALA A 113 -5.82 -0.05 22.47
N GLN A 114 -6.97 -0.21 23.12
CA GLN A 114 -7.40 0.56 24.30
C GLN A 114 -7.32 -0.25 25.60
N GLY A 115 -6.58 -1.36 25.61
CA GLY A 115 -6.31 -2.13 26.82
C GLY A 115 -7.47 -3.00 27.29
N VAL A 116 -8.23 -3.58 26.36
CA VAL A 116 -9.34 -4.51 26.67
C VAL A 116 -8.94 -5.93 26.33
N GLY A 117 -8.98 -6.81 27.33
CA GLY A 117 -8.60 -8.22 27.20
C GLY A 117 -7.20 -8.52 27.72
N GLU A 118 -6.79 -9.78 27.55
CA GLU A 118 -5.53 -10.32 28.06
C GLU A 118 -4.50 -10.48 26.94
N PRO A 119 -3.19 -10.49 27.24
CA PRO A 119 -2.17 -10.77 26.23
C PRO A 119 -2.41 -12.11 25.51
N SER A 120 -2.27 -12.11 24.18
CA SER A 120 -2.43 -13.33 23.37
C SER A 120 -1.57 -13.25 22.10
N GLY A 121 -0.66 -14.21 21.93
CA GLY A 121 0.25 -14.23 20.78
C GLY A 121 1.06 -12.94 20.66
N ILE A 122 0.93 -12.25 19.53
CA ILE A 122 1.56 -10.95 19.27
C ILE A 122 0.73 -9.75 19.74
N LEU A 123 -0.44 -9.96 20.33
CA LEU A 123 -1.32 -8.89 20.76
C LEU A 123 -1.10 -8.57 22.23
N ARG A 124 -0.94 -7.29 22.54
CA ARG A 124 -0.80 -6.80 23.92
C ARG A 124 -2.05 -7.08 24.75
N HIS A 125 -3.22 -6.98 24.11
CA HIS A 125 -4.52 -7.30 24.67
C HIS A 125 -5.37 -7.96 23.59
N HIS A 126 -6.15 -8.97 23.97
CA HIS A 126 -7.06 -9.68 23.09
C HIS A 126 -8.33 -10.03 23.87
N TYR A 127 -9.47 -9.65 23.30
CA TYR A 127 -10.79 -9.97 23.81
C TYR A 127 -11.66 -10.44 22.65
N ALA A 128 -12.27 -11.61 22.81
CA ALA A 128 -13.26 -12.16 21.89
C ALA A 128 -14.56 -12.37 22.67
N GLY A 129 -15.63 -11.67 22.28
CA GLY A 129 -16.90 -11.69 22.98
C GLY A 129 -17.74 -10.47 22.68
N THR A 130 -18.67 -10.18 23.59
CA THR A 130 -19.57 -9.04 23.49
C THR A 130 -19.10 -7.89 24.38
N ALA A 131 -19.31 -6.64 23.98
CA ALA A 131 -19.12 -5.48 24.83
C ALA A 131 -20.15 -4.40 24.54
N TRP A 132 -20.50 -3.64 25.56
CA TRP A 132 -21.52 -2.61 25.53
C TRP A 132 -20.90 -1.22 25.53
N TYR A 133 -21.50 -0.36 24.73
CA TYR A 133 -21.24 1.06 24.64
C TYR A 133 -22.50 1.82 25.04
N ARG A 134 -22.35 2.95 25.75
CA ARG A 134 -23.47 3.85 26.01
C ARG A 134 -23.04 5.31 25.97
N ARG A 135 -23.89 6.17 25.40
CA ARG A 135 -23.70 7.61 25.35
C ARG A 135 -25.03 8.35 25.40
N ALA A 136 -25.05 9.45 26.15
CA ALA A 136 -26.16 10.39 26.15
C ALA A 136 -26.01 11.40 25.00
N VAL A 137 -27.12 11.77 24.39
CA VAL A 137 -27.18 12.77 23.31
C VAL A 137 -28.43 13.63 23.44
N ALA A 138 -28.27 14.94 23.38
CA ALA A 138 -29.38 15.88 23.31
C ALA A 138 -29.90 15.92 21.86
N ILE A 139 -31.15 15.49 21.64
CA ILE A 139 -31.79 15.59 20.32
C ILE A 139 -32.60 16.89 20.29
N PRO A 140 -32.37 17.82 19.33
CA PRO A 140 -33.09 19.08 19.28
C PRO A 140 -34.60 18.90 19.11
N ALA A 141 -35.41 19.77 19.75
CA ALA A 141 -36.87 19.77 19.57
C ALA A 141 -37.30 20.00 18.11
N SER A 142 -36.47 20.70 17.32
CA SER A 142 -36.70 20.93 15.89
C SER A 142 -36.68 19.65 15.04
N TRP A 143 -36.25 18.51 15.60
CA TRP A 143 -36.26 17.22 14.92
C TRP A 143 -37.58 16.45 15.12
N GLN A 144 -38.56 17.04 15.83
CA GLN A 144 -39.88 16.45 16.00
C GLN A 144 -40.54 16.13 14.65
N GLY A 145 -41.01 14.90 14.48
CA GLY A 145 -41.71 14.43 13.27
C GLY A 145 -40.81 14.08 12.07
N LYS A 146 -39.50 14.31 12.19
CA LYS A 146 -38.48 13.95 11.18
C LYS A 146 -38.13 12.47 11.23
N VAL A 147 -37.44 11.99 10.19
CA VAL A 147 -36.82 10.67 10.17
C VAL A 147 -35.40 10.81 10.71
N ILE A 148 -35.12 10.15 11.84
CA ILE A 148 -33.85 10.25 12.56
C ILE A 148 -33.14 8.91 12.41
N VAL A 149 -31.91 8.94 11.89
CA VAL A 149 -31.15 7.74 11.53
C VAL A 149 -29.82 7.74 12.27
N LEU A 150 -29.51 6.65 12.98
CA LEU A 150 -28.16 6.38 13.48
C LEU A 150 -27.32 5.77 12.36
N ARG A 151 -26.11 6.29 12.19
CA ARG A 151 -25.12 5.78 11.24
C ARG A 151 -23.85 5.38 11.98
N ALA A 152 -23.31 4.22 11.63
CA ALA A 152 -21.97 3.81 12.05
C ALA A 152 -21.15 3.45 10.80
N GLY A 153 -19.95 4.01 10.71
CA GLY A 153 -19.04 3.88 9.57
C GLY A 153 -18.36 2.52 9.48
N GLY A 154 -18.36 1.75 10.57
CA GLY A 154 -17.73 0.43 10.63
C GLY A 154 -17.76 -0.14 12.05
N VAL A 155 -18.21 -1.39 12.16
CA VAL A 155 -18.19 -2.19 13.38
C VAL A 155 -17.70 -3.58 13.03
N LEU A 156 -16.81 -4.14 13.86
CA LEU A 156 -16.42 -5.55 13.74
C LEU A 156 -16.94 -6.31 14.98
N ARG A 157 -17.97 -7.17 14.85
CA ARG A 157 -18.72 -7.54 13.62
C ARG A 157 -20.24 -7.35 13.76
N ARG A 158 -20.82 -7.86 14.85
CA ARG A 158 -22.26 -7.74 15.10
C ARG A 158 -22.55 -6.57 16.01
N ALA A 159 -23.58 -5.79 15.73
CA ALA A 159 -24.06 -4.72 16.59
C ALA A 159 -25.58 -4.85 16.83
N SER A 160 -26.02 -4.71 18.07
CA SER A 160 -27.43 -4.45 18.42
C SER A 160 -27.57 -3.03 18.97
N VAL A 161 -28.52 -2.28 18.44
CA VAL A 161 -28.72 -0.86 18.79
C VAL A 161 -29.95 -0.72 19.68
N PHE A 162 -29.77 0.04 20.76
CA PHE A 162 -30.81 0.38 21.72
C PHE A 162 -30.89 1.89 21.88
N VAL A 163 -32.10 2.41 21.97
CA VAL A 163 -32.36 3.83 22.21
C VAL A 163 -33.38 3.95 23.33
N ASN A 164 -33.02 4.68 24.38
CA ASN A 164 -33.84 4.85 25.58
C ASN A 164 -34.35 3.52 26.17
N GLY A 165 -33.51 2.48 26.07
CA GLY A 165 -33.80 1.13 26.53
C GLY A 165 -34.61 0.25 25.58
N ALA A 166 -35.12 0.76 24.47
CA ALA A 166 -35.79 -0.05 23.44
C ALA A 166 -34.77 -0.53 22.39
N ARG A 167 -34.80 -1.82 22.04
CA ARG A 167 -34.02 -2.36 20.92
C ARG A 167 -34.64 -1.89 19.61
N VAL A 168 -33.83 -1.25 18.76
CA VAL A 168 -34.32 -0.61 17.51
C VAL A 168 -33.78 -1.25 16.23
N GLY A 169 -32.70 -2.03 16.32
CA GLY A 169 -32.18 -2.74 15.16
C GLY A 169 -30.89 -3.49 15.44
N GLU A 170 -30.42 -4.18 14.42
CA GLU A 170 -29.18 -4.96 14.44
C GLU A 170 -28.42 -4.83 13.13
N HIS A 171 -27.13 -5.08 13.20
CA HIS A 171 -26.23 -5.14 12.07
C HIS A 171 -25.32 -6.35 12.24
N ASP A 172 -25.12 -7.08 11.14
CA ASP A 172 -24.04 -8.03 11.00
C ASP A 172 -23.31 -7.74 9.68
N GLY A 173 -22.08 -7.22 9.77
CA GLY A 173 -21.26 -6.81 8.63
C GLY A 173 -19.78 -6.71 9.00
N PHE A 174 -18.91 -6.55 7.99
CA PHE A 174 -17.45 -6.63 8.18
C PHE A 174 -16.76 -5.32 7.79
N SER A 175 -16.99 -4.88 6.55
CA SER A 175 -16.31 -3.73 5.92
C SER A 175 -17.24 -2.55 5.67
N THR A 176 -18.55 -2.71 5.89
CA THR A 176 -19.57 -1.77 5.42
C THR A 176 -20.19 -0.94 6.55
N PRO A 177 -20.54 0.33 6.27
CA PRO A 177 -21.32 1.11 7.21
C PRO A 177 -22.76 0.57 7.31
N PHE A 178 -23.47 0.96 8.36
CA PHE A 178 -24.90 0.69 8.50
C PHE A 178 -25.70 1.90 8.97
N GLU A 179 -26.98 1.90 8.60
CA GLU A 179 -27.98 2.89 8.98
C GLU A 179 -29.16 2.20 9.69
N ILE A 180 -29.62 2.74 10.81
CA ILE A 180 -30.83 2.28 11.53
C ILE A 180 -31.74 3.47 11.79
N ASP A 181 -33.01 3.38 11.39
CA ASP A 181 -34.06 4.35 11.73
C ASP A 181 -34.39 4.25 13.22
N ILE A 182 -34.11 5.32 13.97
CA ILE A 182 -34.33 5.41 15.41
C ILE A 182 -35.50 6.33 15.78
N SER A 183 -36.26 6.81 14.79
CA SER A 183 -37.26 7.88 14.95
C SER A 183 -38.32 7.56 16.01
N GLN A 184 -38.71 6.29 16.15
CA GLN A 184 -39.76 5.87 17.08
C GLN A 184 -39.28 5.74 18.54
N ALA A 185 -37.96 5.69 18.77
CA ALA A 185 -37.38 5.46 20.09
C ALA A 185 -36.76 6.73 20.70
N VAL A 186 -36.39 7.70 19.88
CA VAL A 186 -35.88 9.00 20.35
C VAL A 186 -37.00 9.92 20.80
N ARG A 187 -36.67 10.82 21.73
CA ARG A 187 -37.52 11.89 22.23
C ARG A 187 -36.86 13.23 21.88
N PRO A 188 -37.27 13.89 20.78
CA PRO A 188 -36.78 15.23 20.45
C PRO A 188 -37.08 16.24 21.55
N GLY A 189 -36.17 17.17 21.78
CA GLY A 189 -36.24 18.17 22.84
C GLY A 189 -35.70 17.71 24.20
N THR A 190 -35.22 16.47 24.31
CA THR A 190 -34.65 15.92 25.55
C THR A 190 -33.32 15.22 25.30
N ASP A 191 -32.65 14.85 26.40
CA ASP A 191 -31.57 13.87 26.36
C ASP A 191 -32.11 12.48 26.05
N ASN A 192 -31.33 11.76 25.25
CA ASN A 192 -31.59 10.41 24.79
C ASN A 192 -30.37 9.55 25.09
N VAL A 193 -30.59 8.28 25.40
CA VAL A 193 -29.52 7.31 25.66
C VAL A 193 -29.41 6.39 24.47
N ILE A 194 -28.25 6.39 23.83
CA ILE A 194 -27.90 5.47 22.76
C ILE A 194 -26.98 4.40 23.35
N ALA A 195 -27.33 3.12 23.19
CA ALA A 195 -26.50 2.01 23.60
C ALA A 195 -26.29 1.02 22.46
N LEU A 196 -25.07 0.51 22.32
CA LEU A 196 -24.71 -0.49 21.32
C LEU A 196 -24.09 -1.69 22.03
N SER A 197 -24.63 -2.88 21.78
CA SER A 197 -23.96 -4.13 22.10
C SER A 197 -23.21 -4.60 20.86
N VAL A 198 -21.88 -4.72 20.94
CA VAL A 198 -21.02 -5.12 19.82
C VAL A 198 -20.37 -6.45 20.15
N SER A 199 -20.31 -7.37 19.19
CA SER A 199 -19.69 -8.68 19.35
C SER A 199 -18.70 -8.98 18.23
N ASN A 200 -17.49 -9.40 18.62
CA ASN A 200 -16.44 -9.94 17.75
C ASN A 200 -16.19 -11.43 18.03
N ALA A 201 -17.20 -12.17 18.51
CA ALA A 201 -17.10 -13.62 18.65
C ALA A 201 -16.56 -14.21 17.34
N GLY A 202 -15.30 -14.65 17.40
CA GLY A 202 -14.44 -14.88 16.25
C GLY A 202 -14.02 -16.34 16.15
N PRO A 203 -13.49 -16.75 14.99
CA PRO A 203 -13.12 -18.13 14.73
C PRO A 203 -11.85 -18.50 15.52
N SER A 204 -11.73 -19.76 15.91
CA SER A 204 -10.45 -20.32 16.35
C SER A 204 -9.65 -20.77 15.12
N ILE A 205 -8.67 -19.98 14.70
CA ILE A 205 -7.83 -20.30 13.53
C ILE A 205 -6.55 -20.99 14.01
N THR A 206 -6.53 -22.33 13.92
CA THR A 206 -5.40 -23.15 14.39
C THR A 206 -4.83 -24.08 13.33
N GLU A 207 -5.43 -24.13 12.15
CA GLU A 207 -5.06 -25.04 11.05
C GLU A 207 -4.56 -24.29 9.81
N SER A 208 -3.97 -25.03 8.86
CA SER A 208 -3.56 -24.46 7.58
C SER A 208 -4.77 -24.06 6.72
N PRO A 209 -4.60 -23.08 5.81
CA PRO A 209 -5.69 -22.59 4.96
C PRO A 209 -6.56 -23.63 4.26
N ASP A 210 -5.95 -24.72 3.80
CA ASP A 210 -6.59 -25.83 3.10
C ASP A 210 -7.40 -26.79 4.01
N LYS A 211 -7.39 -26.59 5.33
CA LYS A 211 -8.07 -27.47 6.32
C LYS A 211 -9.07 -26.74 7.19
N GLN A 212 -8.82 -25.47 7.48
CA GLN A 212 -9.69 -24.62 8.28
C GLN A 212 -11.10 -24.47 7.68
N THR A 213 -12.11 -24.55 8.53
CA THR A 213 -13.52 -24.23 8.20
C THR A 213 -14.09 -23.35 9.31
N PRO A 214 -14.03 -22.02 9.18
CA PRO A 214 -14.41 -21.11 10.25
C PRO A 214 -15.93 -21.13 10.44
N ASP A 215 -16.34 -21.06 11.71
CA ASP A 215 -17.74 -21.01 12.16
C ASP A 215 -18.37 -19.61 12.02
N VAL A 216 -17.55 -18.60 11.73
CA VAL A 216 -17.99 -17.23 11.43
C VAL A 216 -17.34 -16.68 10.16
N PRO A 217 -17.96 -15.69 9.49
CA PRO A 217 -17.34 -15.00 8.35
C PRO A 217 -15.96 -14.46 8.73
N THR A 218 -14.95 -14.74 7.89
CA THR A 218 -13.55 -14.48 8.20
C THR A 218 -12.85 -13.83 7.01
N GLY A 219 -12.45 -12.57 7.18
CA GLY A 219 -11.52 -11.84 6.30
C GLY A 219 -10.32 -11.34 7.09
N THR A 220 -9.52 -10.45 6.50
CA THR A 220 -8.20 -10.03 7.01
C THR A 220 -8.23 -9.47 8.43
N LEU A 221 -9.17 -8.59 8.75
CA LEU A 221 -9.29 -8.00 10.10
C LEU A 221 -9.60 -9.05 11.20
N THR A 222 -10.31 -10.12 10.84
CA THR A 222 -10.61 -11.23 11.76
C THR A 222 -9.45 -12.22 11.82
N TYR A 223 -8.87 -12.53 10.66
CA TYR A 223 -7.75 -13.45 10.50
C TYR A 223 -6.52 -13.02 11.31
N ILE A 224 -6.21 -11.72 11.30
CA ILE A 224 -4.98 -11.18 11.88
C ILE A 224 -5.08 -10.91 13.38
N GLY A 225 -6.15 -10.25 13.83
CA GLY A 225 -6.24 -9.81 15.23
C GLY A 225 -7.60 -9.99 15.89
N ASN A 226 -8.60 -10.52 15.16
CA ASN A 226 -9.99 -10.54 15.57
C ASN A 226 -10.44 -9.23 16.24
N TRP A 227 -10.18 -8.11 15.58
CA TRP A 227 -10.37 -6.79 16.18
C TRP A 227 -11.82 -6.60 16.64
N GLY A 228 -12.00 -6.08 17.84
CA GLY A 228 -13.33 -5.77 18.36
C GLY A 228 -13.57 -4.27 18.43
N GLY A 229 -14.81 -3.84 18.20
CA GLY A 229 -15.24 -2.48 18.49
C GLY A 229 -15.81 -1.72 17.29
N ILE A 230 -15.98 -0.42 17.48
CA ILE A 230 -16.58 0.50 16.51
C ILE A 230 -15.43 1.29 15.87
N TYR A 231 -14.91 0.78 14.75
CA TYR A 231 -13.73 1.35 14.09
C TYR A 231 -14.05 2.49 13.13
N GLY A 232 -15.32 2.67 12.74
CA GLY A 232 -15.78 3.79 11.93
C GLY A 232 -16.52 4.87 12.73
N ARG A 233 -16.75 6.03 12.10
CA ARG A 233 -17.43 7.18 12.72
C ARG A 233 -18.88 6.88 13.07
N VAL A 234 -19.38 7.45 14.17
CA VAL A 234 -20.79 7.34 14.56
C VAL A 234 -21.45 8.71 14.53
N GLU A 235 -22.61 8.81 13.88
CA GLU A 235 -23.39 10.04 13.80
C GLU A 235 -24.90 9.76 13.81
N ILE A 236 -25.70 10.76 14.17
CA ILE A 236 -27.14 10.75 13.95
C ILE A 236 -27.48 11.83 12.91
N GLU A 237 -28.26 11.47 11.89
CA GLU A 237 -28.74 12.39 10.86
C GLU A 237 -30.26 12.52 10.93
N ALA A 238 -30.78 13.75 10.83
CA ALA A 238 -32.20 14.02 10.64
C ALA A 238 -32.52 14.34 9.18
N LYS A 239 -33.55 13.67 8.67
CA LYS A 239 -34.10 13.80 7.32
C LYS A 239 -35.55 14.26 7.43
N GLU A 240 -36.01 15.09 6.50
CA GLU A 240 -37.45 15.34 6.38
C GLU A 240 -38.20 14.05 6.03
N ARG A 241 -39.53 14.07 6.15
CA ARG A 241 -40.38 12.90 5.88
C ARG A 241 -40.38 12.48 4.41
N THR A 242 -39.93 13.36 3.53
CA THR A 242 -39.67 13.07 2.12
C THR A 242 -38.22 13.42 1.83
N TRP A 243 -37.42 12.43 1.45
CA TRP A 243 -35.97 12.59 1.31
C TRP A 243 -35.40 11.75 0.17
N VAL A 244 -34.20 12.13 -0.27
CA VAL A 244 -33.37 11.36 -1.21
C VAL A 244 -32.70 10.21 -0.48
N ASP A 245 -33.13 8.98 -0.75
CA ASP A 245 -32.68 7.78 -0.04
C ASP A 245 -31.45 7.16 -0.67
N LYS A 246 -31.46 6.98 -1.99
CA LYS A 246 -30.35 6.37 -2.73
C LYS A 246 -30.02 7.17 -3.98
N LEU A 247 -28.74 7.27 -4.25
CA LEU A 247 -28.18 7.91 -5.43
C LEU A 247 -27.28 6.92 -6.16
N TYR A 248 -27.45 6.82 -7.48
CA TYR A 248 -26.52 6.11 -8.36
C TYR A 248 -26.15 7.02 -9.53
N ILE A 249 -24.86 7.29 -9.65
CA ILE A 249 -24.28 8.14 -10.68
C ILE A 249 -23.56 7.26 -11.70
N THR A 250 -23.93 7.38 -12.98
CA THR A 250 -23.23 6.68 -14.07
C THR A 250 -22.78 7.66 -15.15
N SER A 251 -21.54 7.48 -15.61
CA SER A 251 -20.95 8.31 -16.66
C SER A 251 -21.38 7.80 -18.04
N GLN A 252 -21.70 8.74 -18.95
CA GLN A 252 -21.92 8.46 -20.37
C GLN A 252 -20.88 9.25 -21.17
N VAL A 253 -19.62 8.81 -21.12
CA VAL A 253 -18.46 9.55 -21.67
C VAL A 253 -18.66 9.93 -23.14
N ALA A 254 -19.11 8.99 -23.98
CA ALA A 254 -19.36 9.24 -25.39
C ALA A 254 -20.44 10.31 -25.65
N ARG A 255 -21.43 10.43 -24.75
CA ARG A 255 -22.52 11.43 -24.83
C ARG A 255 -22.20 12.73 -24.09
N LYS A 256 -21.05 12.81 -23.43
CA LYS A 256 -20.69 13.94 -22.55
C LYS A 256 -21.78 14.24 -21.51
N ALA A 257 -22.34 13.19 -20.93
CA ALA A 257 -23.45 13.31 -19.99
C ALA A 257 -23.24 12.43 -18.76
N VAL A 258 -23.96 12.76 -17.70
CA VAL A 258 -23.99 11.99 -16.45
C VAL A 258 -25.45 11.64 -16.17
N ARG A 259 -25.71 10.35 -15.90
CA ARG A 259 -27.03 9.88 -15.49
C ARG A 259 -27.09 9.74 -13.98
N PHE A 260 -28.19 10.23 -13.41
CA PHE A 260 -28.52 10.14 -12.01
C PHE A 260 -29.79 9.32 -11.85
N LYS A 261 -29.68 8.20 -11.14
CA LYS A 261 -30.84 7.43 -10.68
C LYS A 261 -31.04 7.69 -9.20
N ILE A 262 -32.16 8.34 -8.88
CA ILE A 262 -32.41 8.94 -7.56
C ILE A 262 -33.68 8.32 -6.99
N ALA A 263 -33.53 7.58 -5.89
CA ALA A 263 -34.66 7.06 -5.13
C ALA A 263 -35.08 8.09 -4.09
N VAL A 264 -36.35 8.47 -4.10
CA VAL A 264 -37.01 9.33 -3.13
C VAL A 264 -37.92 8.46 -2.28
N ARG A 265 -37.77 8.56 -0.96
CA ARG A 265 -38.67 7.93 0.00
C ARG A 265 -39.63 8.97 0.54
N ASN A 266 -40.85 8.54 0.82
CA ASN A 266 -41.92 9.41 1.28
C ASN A 266 -42.70 8.76 2.42
N LYS A 267 -42.66 9.37 3.60
CA LYS A 267 -43.45 8.97 4.77
C LYS A 267 -44.62 9.93 5.07
N GLU A 268 -44.96 10.83 4.15
CA GLU A 268 -46.13 11.71 4.30
C GLU A 268 -47.45 10.94 4.24
N THR A 269 -48.43 11.34 5.05
CA THR A 269 -49.74 10.67 5.20
C THR A 269 -50.93 11.49 4.66
N GLY A 270 -50.66 12.66 4.06
CA GLY A 270 -51.68 13.58 3.53
C GLY A 270 -52.27 13.17 2.18
N GLY A 271 -52.63 14.13 1.33
CA GLY A 271 -53.00 13.87 -0.07
C GLY A 271 -51.78 13.86 -1.01
N PRO A 272 -51.97 13.51 -2.30
CA PRO A 272 -50.91 13.59 -3.30
C PRO A 272 -50.36 15.02 -3.40
N TYR A 273 -49.05 15.18 -3.57
CA TYR A 273 -48.44 16.49 -3.69
C TYR A 273 -47.32 16.53 -4.74
N PRO A 274 -47.11 17.71 -5.38
CA PRO A 274 -46.03 17.87 -6.33
C PRO A 274 -44.69 17.96 -5.59
N ALA A 275 -43.69 17.27 -6.14
CA ALA A 275 -42.30 17.41 -5.77
C ALA A 275 -41.46 17.70 -7.03
N ARG A 276 -40.33 18.38 -6.87
CA ARG A 276 -39.41 18.68 -7.96
C ARG A 276 -37.99 18.33 -7.54
N LEU A 277 -37.39 17.43 -8.30
CA LEU A 277 -36.00 17.04 -8.14
C LEU A 277 -35.14 17.89 -9.05
N ARG A 278 -34.04 18.45 -8.54
CA ARG A 278 -33.01 19.13 -9.32
C ARG A 278 -31.65 18.53 -9.02
N VAL A 279 -30.83 18.37 -10.05
CA VAL A 279 -29.43 17.99 -9.96
C VAL A 279 -28.61 19.12 -10.55
N SER A 280 -27.68 19.65 -9.77
CA SER A 280 -26.66 20.60 -10.25
C SER A 280 -25.29 19.93 -10.17
N VAL A 281 -24.54 19.96 -11.27
CA VAL A 281 -23.21 19.36 -11.40
C VAL A 281 -22.19 20.47 -11.57
N ALA A 282 -21.32 20.66 -10.58
CA ALA A 282 -20.26 21.65 -10.61
C ALA A 282 -18.89 20.97 -10.50
N GLY A 283 -17.94 21.37 -11.34
CA GLY A 283 -16.54 20.95 -11.19
C GLY A 283 -15.86 21.80 -10.11
N ALA A 284 -15.04 21.18 -9.25
CA ALA A 284 -14.43 21.87 -8.09
C ALA A 284 -13.64 23.15 -8.47
N GLU A 285 -13.16 23.24 -9.71
CA GLU A 285 -12.32 24.34 -10.21
C GLU A 285 -12.90 25.05 -11.45
N SER A 286 -14.06 24.62 -11.98
CA SER A 286 -14.50 25.09 -13.31
C SER A 286 -15.33 26.37 -13.29
N GLY A 287 -15.93 26.73 -12.15
CA GLY A 287 -16.89 27.83 -12.02
C GLY A 287 -18.19 27.65 -12.85
N LYS A 288 -18.34 26.52 -13.55
CA LYS A 288 -19.51 26.18 -14.38
C LYS A 288 -20.35 25.12 -13.67
N SER A 289 -21.66 25.33 -13.63
CA SER A 289 -22.65 24.35 -13.18
C SER A 289 -23.57 23.93 -14.32
N TYR A 290 -23.89 22.65 -14.39
CA TYR A 290 -24.83 22.07 -15.34
C TYR A 290 -26.02 21.49 -14.59
N GLU A 291 -27.23 21.64 -15.10
CA GLU A 291 -28.43 21.27 -14.35
C GLU A 291 -29.38 20.35 -15.12
N GLY A 292 -30.09 19.52 -14.37
CA GLY A 292 -31.23 18.73 -14.83
C GLY A 292 -32.32 18.72 -13.76
N ALA A 293 -33.58 18.58 -14.18
CA ALA A 293 -34.70 18.55 -13.25
C ALA A 293 -35.83 17.63 -13.72
N ALA A 294 -36.57 17.07 -12.77
CA ALA A 294 -37.80 16.32 -13.01
C ALA A 294 -38.87 16.73 -12.02
N ASP A 295 -40.10 16.88 -12.52
CA ASP A 295 -41.28 17.02 -11.69
C ASP A 295 -41.83 15.63 -11.37
N LEU A 296 -42.21 15.44 -10.11
CA LEU A 296 -42.75 14.21 -9.55
C LEU A 296 -44.11 14.52 -8.94
N LEU A 297 -45.07 13.63 -9.15
CA LEU A 297 -46.26 13.55 -8.30
C LEU A 297 -46.06 12.40 -7.33
N LEU A 298 -46.07 12.68 -6.03
CA LEU A 298 -45.89 11.68 -4.97
C LEU A 298 -47.23 11.38 -4.31
N GLN A 299 -47.62 10.11 -4.30
CA GLN A 299 -48.72 9.62 -3.47
C GLN A 299 -48.27 9.48 -2.01
N PRO A 300 -49.18 9.58 -1.04
CA PRO A 300 -48.86 9.39 0.38
C PRO A 300 -48.24 8.01 0.61
N GLY A 301 -47.10 7.96 1.31
CA GLY A 301 -46.36 6.72 1.54
C GLY A 301 -45.67 6.10 0.31
N GLU A 302 -45.81 6.68 -0.89
CA GLU A 302 -45.24 6.12 -2.12
C GLU A 302 -43.77 6.51 -2.29
N ASP A 303 -42.93 5.48 -2.40
CA ASP A 303 -41.54 5.64 -2.80
C ASP A 303 -41.42 5.70 -4.32
N LYS A 304 -40.55 6.59 -4.82
CA LYS A 304 -40.42 6.83 -6.26
C LYS A 304 -38.96 6.90 -6.68
N THR A 305 -38.64 6.40 -7.87
CA THR A 305 -37.31 6.56 -8.47
C THR A 305 -37.40 7.43 -9.72
N ALA A 306 -36.55 8.45 -9.79
CA ALA A 306 -36.39 9.31 -10.95
C ALA A 306 -35.05 9.02 -11.64
N GLU A 307 -35.03 9.09 -12.97
CA GLU A 307 -33.80 9.09 -13.76
C GLU A 307 -33.64 10.45 -14.45
N LEU A 308 -32.50 11.09 -14.22
CA LEU A 308 -32.14 12.38 -14.80
C LEU A 308 -30.83 12.25 -15.57
N GLU A 309 -30.71 13.02 -16.65
CA GLU A 309 -29.47 13.16 -17.39
C GLU A 309 -29.04 14.63 -17.37
N VAL A 310 -27.76 14.86 -17.06
CA VAL A 310 -27.15 16.20 -17.10
C VAL A 310 -26.03 16.17 -18.13
N VAL A 311 -26.14 17.01 -19.15
CA VAL A 311 -25.11 17.16 -20.20
C VAL A 311 -24.00 18.07 -19.67
N VAL A 312 -22.76 17.62 -19.81
CA VAL A 312 -21.53 18.30 -19.39
C VAL A 312 -20.60 18.43 -20.61
N PRO A 313 -20.83 19.41 -21.51
CA PRO A 313 -20.15 19.48 -22.81
C PRO A 313 -18.62 19.56 -22.76
N ASP A 314 -18.10 20.18 -21.69
CA ASP A 314 -16.67 20.40 -21.43
C ASP A 314 -16.15 19.43 -20.35
N ALA A 315 -16.72 18.22 -20.27
CA ALA A 315 -16.35 17.23 -19.25
C ALA A 315 -14.85 16.91 -19.25
N ARG A 316 -14.16 17.32 -18.18
CA ARG A 316 -12.85 16.77 -17.77
C ARG A 316 -13.06 15.38 -17.19
N LEU A 317 -12.35 14.39 -17.72
CA LEU A 317 -12.45 13.01 -17.27
C LEU A 317 -11.53 12.74 -16.06
N TRP A 318 -11.96 11.86 -15.18
CA TRP A 318 -11.15 11.37 -14.07
C TRP A 318 -10.18 10.28 -14.55
N SER A 319 -8.94 10.35 -14.09
CA SER A 319 -7.93 9.31 -14.24
C SER A 319 -6.91 9.39 -13.09
N PRO A 320 -6.05 8.38 -12.88
CA PRO A 320 -4.96 8.47 -11.91
C PRO A 320 -4.03 9.69 -12.12
N ASP A 321 -3.78 10.07 -13.38
CA ASP A 321 -2.93 11.22 -13.70
C ASP A 321 -3.69 12.56 -13.64
N THR A 322 -5.02 12.54 -13.82
CA THR A 322 -5.90 13.72 -13.77
C THR A 322 -7.15 13.40 -12.96
N PRO A 323 -7.08 13.38 -11.61
CA PRO A 323 -8.19 12.97 -10.74
C PRO A 323 -9.25 14.08 -10.59
N PHE A 324 -9.80 14.57 -11.71
CA PHE A 324 -10.77 15.66 -11.68
C PHE A 324 -12.12 15.17 -11.14
N LEU A 325 -12.65 15.90 -10.15
CA LEU A 325 -13.90 15.59 -9.47
C LEU A 325 -14.95 16.67 -9.66
N TYR A 326 -16.19 16.23 -9.73
CA TYR A 326 -17.39 17.06 -9.70
C TYR A 326 -18.13 16.82 -8.39
N THR A 327 -18.92 17.81 -7.99
CA THR A 327 -19.93 17.70 -6.95
C THR A 327 -21.30 17.72 -7.59
N ALA A 328 -22.08 16.66 -7.38
CA ALA A 328 -23.51 16.63 -7.68
C ALA A 328 -24.28 17.11 -6.45
N LYS A 329 -25.02 18.22 -6.60
CA LYS A 329 -25.96 18.73 -5.60
C LYS A 329 -27.38 18.33 -6.01
N ILE A 330 -28.00 17.44 -5.25
CA ILE A 330 -29.35 16.96 -5.47
C ILE A 330 -30.27 17.70 -4.51
N SER A 331 -31.18 18.51 -5.04
CA SER A 331 -32.15 19.28 -4.26
C SER A 331 -33.57 18.77 -4.54
N LEU A 332 -34.30 18.42 -3.50
CA LEU A 332 -35.68 17.99 -3.57
C LEU A 332 -36.58 19.09 -3.00
N ALA A 333 -37.49 19.60 -3.83
CA ALA A 333 -38.53 20.52 -3.39
C ALA A 333 -39.86 19.77 -3.25
N CYS A 334 -40.55 19.94 -2.13
CA CYS A 334 -41.87 19.39 -1.85
C CYS A 334 -42.84 20.57 -1.70
N LYS A 335 -43.98 20.57 -2.41
CA LYS A 335 -45.00 21.65 -2.33
C LYS A 335 -44.40 23.06 -2.57
N GLY A 336 -43.38 23.16 -3.43
CA GLY A 336 -42.72 24.41 -3.80
C GLY A 336 -41.60 24.87 -2.85
N GLN A 337 -41.32 24.15 -1.75
CA GLN A 337 -40.24 24.45 -0.80
C GLN A 337 -39.19 23.35 -0.78
N GLU A 338 -37.92 23.69 -0.60
CA GLU A 338 -36.86 22.68 -0.49
C GLU A 338 -37.01 21.86 0.80
N CYS A 339 -37.18 20.55 0.67
CA CYS A 339 -37.41 19.61 1.76
C CYS A 339 -36.21 18.68 2.00
N ASP A 340 -35.32 18.48 1.03
CA ASP A 340 -34.09 17.72 1.26
C ASP A 340 -32.99 18.14 0.28
N ARG A 341 -31.74 17.97 0.72
CA ARG A 341 -30.56 18.24 -0.10
C ARG A 341 -29.45 17.26 0.26
N VAL A 342 -28.88 16.64 -0.76
CA VAL A 342 -27.69 15.78 -0.64
C VAL A 342 -26.62 16.17 -1.65
N GLU A 343 -25.37 16.03 -1.25
CA GLU A 343 -24.22 16.25 -2.11
C GLU A 343 -23.41 14.97 -2.23
N GLU A 344 -22.95 14.68 -3.45
CA GLU A 344 -22.11 13.53 -3.74
C GLU A 344 -20.98 13.95 -4.68
N ARG A 345 -19.74 13.64 -4.29
CA ARG A 345 -18.57 13.83 -5.14
C ARG A 345 -18.38 12.63 -6.05
N PHE A 346 -18.08 12.88 -7.32
CA PHE A 346 -17.90 11.83 -8.32
C PHE A 346 -16.91 12.25 -9.41
N GLY A 347 -16.43 11.28 -10.18
CA GLY A 347 -15.58 11.50 -11.34
C GLY A 347 -16.24 10.97 -12.61
N ILE A 348 -16.11 11.70 -13.72
CA ILE A 348 -16.58 11.23 -15.03
C ILE A 348 -15.49 10.37 -15.65
N ARG A 349 -15.74 9.07 -15.80
CA ARG A 349 -14.82 8.16 -16.49
C ARG A 349 -15.53 6.94 -17.04
N GLU A 350 -14.85 6.20 -17.90
CA GLU A 350 -15.31 4.93 -18.43
C GLU A 350 -14.23 3.86 -18.30
N ILE A 351 -14.60 2.69 -17.79
CA ILE A 351 -13.74 1.50 -17.78
C ILE A 351 -14.34 0.50 -18.77
N THR A 352 -13.51 0.01 -19.68
CA THR A 352 -13.87 -1.04 -20.64
C THR A 352 -12.74 -2.04 -20.79
N THR A 353 -13.02 -3.16 -21.43
CA THR A 353 -12.04 -4.20 -21.73
C THR A 353 -12.06 -4.53 -23.22
N ARG A 354 -10.91 -4.94 -23.76
CA ARG A 354 -10.80 -5.47 -25.12
C ARG A 354 -9.83 -6.65 -25.12
N GLY A 355 -10.38 -7.87 -25.06
CA GLY A 355 -9.59 -9.06 -24.76
C GLY A 355 -8.87 -8.88 -23.42
N ASN A 356 -7.56 -9.10 -23.40
CA ASN A 356 -6.72 -8.92 -22.20
C ASN A 356 -6.27 -7.47 -21.93
N VAL A 357 -6.77 -6.47 -22.67
CA VAL A 357 -6.40 -5.07 -22.47
C VAL A 357 -7.46 -4.36 -21.62
N LEU A 358 -7.04 -3.80 -20.48
CA LEU A 358 -7.85 -2.88 -19.69
C LEU A 358 -7.79 -1.47 -20.28
N LEU A 359 -8.94 -0.82 -20.42
CA LEU A 359 -9.06 0.52 -20.98
C LEU A 359 -9.68 1.47 -19.94
N LEU A 360 -9.08 2.65 -19.79
CA LEU A 360 -9.62 3.77 -19.03
C LEU A 360 -9.82 4.96 -19.98
N ASN A 361 -11.05 5.43 -20.11
CA ASN A 361 -11.43 6.50 -21.04
C ASN A 361 -10.97 6.22 -22.48
N GLY A 362 -11.06 4.95 -22.91
CA GLY A 362 -10.62 4.47 -24.22
C GLY A 362 -9.11 4.20 -24.37
N ASN A 363 -8.29 4.57 -23.39
CA ASN A 363 -6.83 4.41 -23.43
C ASN A 363 -6.36 3.15 -22.67
N PRO A 364 -5.37 2.39 -23.17
CA PRO A 364 -4.78 1.27 -22.44
C PRO A 364 -4.24 1.67 -21.07
N LEU A 365 -4.69 0.96 -20.03
CA LEU A 365 -4.27 1.16 -18.65
C LEU A 365 -3.38 0.01 -18.20
N TYR A 366 -2.22 0.33 -17.64
CA TYR A 366 -1.39 -0.64 -16.93
C TYR A 366 -1.45 -0.37 -15.43
N LEU A 367 -1.90 -1.37 -14.68
CA LEU A 367 -1.98 -1.30 -13.22
C LEU A 367 -0.60 -1.51 -12.60
N ARG A 368 -0.16 -0.48 -11.91
CA ARG A 368 1.05 -0.44 -11.07
C ARG A 368 0.56 -0.35 -9.64
N GLY A 369 0.09 -1.48 -9.11
CA GLY A 369 -0.52 -1.50 -7.79
C GLY A 369 0.33 -2.19 -6.73
N TYR A 370 -0.14 -2.08 -5.51
CA TYR A 370 0.37 -2.76 -4.32
C TYR A 370 -0.79 -3.45 -3.58
N GLY A 371 -0.49 -4.44 -2.76
CA GLY A 371 -1.36 -5.05 -1.79
C GLY A 371 -1.30 -4.29 -0.46
N ASP A 372 -2.44 -4.16 0.18
CA ASP A 372 -2.60 -3.57 1.51
C ASP A 372 -3.56 -4.44 2.32
N ASP A 373 -3.13 -4.84 3.51
CA ASP A 373 -3.94 -5.64 4.42
C ASP A 373 -4.75 -4.76 5.39
N ASP A 374 -4.55 -3.44 5.32
CA ASP A 374 -5.23 -2.42 6.12
C ASP A 374 -5.05 -2.65 7.64
N ILE A 375 -3.88 -3.15 8.04
CA ILE A 375 -3.52 -3.41 9.44
C ILE A 375 -2.60 -2.33 9.97
N GLU A 376 -3.04 -1.66 11.04
CA GLU A 376 -2.24 -0.67 11.76
C GLU A 376 -1.51 -1.32 12.94
N VAL A 377 -0.17 -1.34 12.92
CA VAL A 377 0.61 -1.96 14.00
C VAL A 377 0.41 -1.31 15.38
N LEU A 378 -0.06 -0.05 15.39
CA LEU A 378 -0.37 0.68 16.63
C LEU A 378 -1.85 0.57 17.01
N ALA A 379 -2.76 0.73 16.05
CA ALA A 379 -4.20 0.87 16.30
C ALA A 379 -5.01 -0.40 16.05
N GLY A 380 -4.43 -1.40 15.37
CA GLY A 380 -5.07 -2.66 14.95
C GLY A 380 -5.99 -2.52 13.75
N VAL A 381 -6.84 -1.49 13.76
CA VAL A 381 -7.87 -1.23 12.74
C VAL A 381 -7.53 -0.02 11.86
N PRO A 382 -8.17 0.08 10.67
CA PRO A 382 -7.94 1.18 9.74
C PRO A 382 -8.27 2.56 10.33
N PRO A 383 -7.54 3.63 9.96
CA PRO A 383 -7.87 4.99 10.41
C PRO A 383 -9.22 5.49 9.89
N ALA A 384 -10.08 6.01 10.77
CA ALA A 384 -11.29 6.73 10.38
C ALA A 384 -10.98 8.20 9.98
N SER A 385 -10.03 8.42 9.07
CA SER A 385 -9.57 9.77 8.68
C SER A 385 -9.09 9.87 7.23
N THR A 386 -9.84 10.63 6.42
CA THR A 386 -9.48 10.94 5.03
C THR A 386 -8.13 11.68 4.94
N GLU A 387 -7.78 12.50 5.93
CA GLU A 387 -6.50 13.23 5.92
C GLU A 387 -5.28 12.32 6.11
N VAL A 388 -5.40 11.29 6.96
CA VAL A 388 -4.33 10.28 7.11
C VAL A 388 -4.10 9.54 5.80
N TYR A 389 -5.19 9.09 5.15
CA TYR A 389 -5.10 8.42 3.86
C TYR A 389 -4.59 9.36 2.76
N ARG A 390 -5.02 10.62 2.72
CA ARG A 390 -4.54 11.60 1.74
C ARG A 390 -3.02 11.70 1.73
N LYS A 391 -2.39 11.84 2.91
CA LYS A 391 -0.92 11.90 3.03
C LYS A 391 -0.24 10.62 2.56
N ARG A 392 -0.78 9.46 2.97
CA ARG A 392 -0.25 8.14 2.59
C ARG A 392 -0.36 7.89 1.09
N LEU A 393 -1.50 8.20 0.50
CA LEU A 393 -1.74 8.01 -0.94
C LEU A 393 -0.93 9.00 -1.79
N GLN A 394 -0.68 10.21 -1.30
CA GLN A 394 0.27 11.14 -1.93
C GLN A 394 1.70 10.59 -1.92
N LEU A 395 2.14 10.03 -0.78
CA LEU A 395 3.44 9.36 -0.68
C LEU A 395 3.50 8.20 -1.69
N VAL A 396 2.55 7.28 -1.65
CA VAL A 396 2.46 6.15 -2.59
C VAL A 396 2.50 6.60 -4.06
N LYS A 397 1.74 7.64 -4.41
CA LYS A 397 1.70 8.18 -5.77
C LYS A 397 3.05 8.78 -6.19
N SER A 398 3.81 9.34 -5.24
CA SER A 398 5.16 9.86 -5.53
C SER A 398 6.12 8.77 -6.01
N PHE A 399 5.87 7.49 -5.66
CA PHE A 399 6.61 6.31 -6.14
C PHE A 399 6.01 5.70 -7.43
N GLY A 400 5.05 6.36 -8.08
CA GLY A 400 4.52 5.95 -9.40
C GLY A 400 3.36 4.93 -9.38
N PHE A 401 2.91 4.51 -8.19
CA PHE A 401 1.74 3.64 -8.06
C PHE A 401 0.46 4.33 -8.51
N ASN A 402 -0.47 3.57 -9.09
CA ASN A 402 -1.77 4.05 -9.55
C ASN A 402 -2.95 3.18 -9.09
N GLY A 403 -2.71 2.18 -8.25
CA GLY A 403 -3.77 1.39 -7.64
C GLY A 403 -3.35 0.65 -6.39
N VAL A 404 -4.34 0.13 -5.67
CA VAL A 404 -4.22 -0.67 -4.46
C VAL A 404 -5.16 -1.87 -4.54
N ARG A 405 -4.71 -3.01 -4.04
CA ARG A 405 -5.49 -4.22 -3.80
C ARG A 405 -5.63 -4.43 -2.30
N PHE A 406 -6.85 -4.60 -1.82
CA PHE A 406 -7.09 -4.98 -0.43
C PHE A 406 -7.23 -6.49 -0.30
N HIS A 407 -6.45 -7.10 0.58
CA HIS A 407 -6.57 -8.52 0.87
C HIS A 407 -7.83 -8.77 1.70
N SER A 408 -8.76 -9.57 1.18
CA SER A 408 -9.95 -10.12 1.87
C SER A 408 -10.70 -9.12 2.75
N MET A 409 -10.85 -7.90 2.25
CA MET A 409 -11.62 -6.82 2.88
C MET A 409 -11.91 -5.68 1.88
N THR A 410 -12.81 -4.79 2.26
CA THR A 410 -13.08 -3.53 1.56
C THR A 410 -12.73 -2.36 2.47
N PRO A 411 -11.95 -1.36 2.02
CA PRO A 411 -11.53 -0.27 2.88
C PRO A 411 -12.69 0.66 3.23
N VAL A 412 -12.50 1.48 4.27
CA VAL A 412 -13.49 2.46 4.72
C VAL A 412 -13.73 3.57 3.69
N ARG A 413 -14.87 4.27 3.81
CA ARG A 413 -15.26 5.38 2.92
C ARG A 413 -14.18 6.46 2.83
N GLU A 414 -13.53 6.78 3.94
CA GLU A 414 -12.46 7.76 4.04
C GLU A 414 -11.28 7.42 3.11
N PHE A 415 -10.99 6.13 2.91
CA PHE A 415 -9.97 5.69 1.96
C PHE A 415 -10.42 5.94 0.51
N PHE A 416 -11.66 5.59 0.16
CA PHE A 416 -12.20 5.85 -1.18
C PHE A 416 -12.21 7.35 -1.52
N GLU A 417 -12.61 8.20 -0.58
CA GLU A 417 -12.58 9.66 -0.76
C GLU A 417 -11.15 10.17 -0.99
N ALA A 418 -10.18 9.68 -0.21
CA ALA A 418 -8.78 10.03 -0.40
C ALA A 418 -8.22 9.51 -1.73
N ALA A 419 -8.63 8.32 -2.18
CA ALA A 419 -8.19 7.72 -3.43
C ALA A 419 -8.80 8.41 -4.66
N ASP A 420 -10.05 8.86 -4.56
CA ASP A 420 -10.71 9.68 -5.58
C ASP A 420 -9.95 10.98 -5.83
N GLU A 421 -9.51 11.65 -4.75
CA GLU A 421 -8.72 12.88 -4.77
C GLU A 421 -7.28 12.66 -5.24
N ALA A 422 -6.63 11.64 -4.68
CA ALA A 422 -5.25 11.33 -4.99
C ALA A 422 -5.10 10.75 -6.39
N GLY A 423 -6.14 10.17 -7.00
CA GLY A 423 -6.05 9.45 -8.26
C GLY A 423 -5.39 8.08 -8.10
N LEU A 424 -5.91 7.26 -7.18
CA LEU A 424 -5.58 5.85 -7.06
C LEU A 424 -6.80 4.97 -7.37
N LEU A 425 -6.58 3.86 -8.06
CA LEU A 425 -7.61 2.85 -8.33
C LEU A 425 -7.68 1.83 -7.18
N ILE A 426 -8.88 1.41 -6.80
CA ILE A 426 -9.09 0.45 -5.70
C ILE A 426 -9.61 -0.87 -6.23
N MET A 427 -8.91 -1.95 -5.93
CA MET A 427 -9.39 -3.32 -6.08
C MET A 427 -9.68 -3.84 -4.67
N ALA A 428 -10.97 -3.90 -4.32
CA ALA A 428 -11.40 -4.40 -3.03
C ALA A 428 -11.79 -5.88 -3.12
N GLU A 429 -11.93 -6.55 -1.98
CA GLU A 429 -12.38 -7.94 -1.91
C GLU A 429 -13.54 -8.09 -0.93
N LEU A 430 -14.35 -9.12 -1.12
CA LEU A 430 -15.22 -9.62 -0.04
C LEU A 430 -14.37 -10.17 1.11
N PRO A 431 -14.88 -10.18 2.35
CA PRO A 431 -14.15 -10.68 3.51
C PRO A 431 -14.10 -12.22 3.53
N VAL A 432 -13.38 -12.80 2.57
CA VAL A 432 -13.26 -14.24 2.32
C VAL A 432 -11.85 -14.59 1.85
N ALA A 433 -11.03 -15.10 2.76
CA ALA A 433 -9.62 -15.39 2.46
C ALA A 433 -9.39 -16.64 1.59
N TYR A 434 -10.25 -17.66 1.70
CA TYR A 434 -9.98 -18.99 1.13
C TYR A 434 -11.25 -19.75 0.73
N THR A 435 -11.08 -20.83 -0.05
CA THR A 435 -12.17 -21.62 -0.63
C THR A 435 -13.20 -22.13 0.39
N GLN A 436 -12.76 -22.69 1.53
CA GLN A 436 -13.67 -23.24 2.54
C GLN A 436 -14.50 -22.18 3.26
N TYR A 437 -14.14 -20.89 3.13
CA TYR A 437 -14.74 -19.81 3.90
C TYR A 437 -16.05 -19.31 3.26
N LEU A 438 -16.24 -19.57 1.96
CA LEU A 438 -17.37 -19.06 1.20
C LEU A 438 -18.67 -19.78 1.57
N LEU A 439 -18.73 -21.11 1.38
CA LEU A 439 -19.99 -21.86 1.43
C LEU A 439 -20.72 -21.79 2.79
N PRO A 440 -20.03 -21.91 3.95
CA PRO A 440 -20.69 -21.80 5.25
C PRO A 440 -21.33 -20.43 5.51
N HIS A 441 -20.85 -19.38 4.82
CA HIS A 441 -21.19 -17.98 5.09
C HIS A 441 -21.81 -17.26 3.88
N LYS A 442 -22.30 -18.00 2.87
CA LYS A 442 -22.73 -17.42 1.59
C LYS A 442 -23.81 -16.34 1.74
N ASP A 443 -24.78 -16.50 2.64
CA ASP A 443 -25.84 -15.49 2.83
C ASP A 443 -25.29 -14.18 3.41
N PHE A 444 -24.38 -14.28 4.38
CA PHE A 444 -23.68 -13.12 4.92
C PHE A 444 -22.88 -12.41 3.83
N LEU A 445 -22.10 -13.17 3.05
CA LEU A 445 -21.23 -12.63 2.01
C LEU A 445 -22.01 -12.02 0.84
N ARG A 446 -23.16 -12.58 0.50
CA ARG A 446 -24.10 -12.03 -0.48
C ARG A 446 -24.67 -10.68 -0.03
N ASN A 447 -25.02 -10.57 1.25
CA ASN A 447 -25.49 -9.31 1.83
C ASN A 447 -24.37 -8.28 1.92
N GLU A 448 -23.15 -8.71 2.28
CA GLU A 448 -21.97 -7.85 2.32
C GLU A 448 -21.60 -7.32 0.93
N LEU A 449 -21.61 -8.19 -0.10
CA LEU A 449 -21.47 -7.80 -1.51
C LEU A 449 -22.45 -6.70 -1.89
N THR A 450 -23.72 -6.86 -1.52
CA THR A 450 -24.75 -5.86 -1.79
C THR A 450 -24.46 -4.54 -1.08
N ARG A 451 -24.07 -4.58 0.20
CA ARG A 451 -23.75 -3.38 0.98
C ARG A 451 -22.51 -2.65 0.43
N ILE A 452 -21.43 -3.37 0.10
CA ILE A 452 -20.20 -2.80 -0.46
C ILE A 452 -20.50 -2.04 -1.76
N LEU A 453 -21.17 -2.71 -2.71
CA LEU A 453 -21.49 -2.10 -4.00
C LEU A 453 -22.39 -0.88 -3.83
N LEU A 454 -23.43 -0.96 -2.99
CA LEU A 454 -24.32 0.18 -2.78
C LEU A 454 -23.64 1.36 -2.08
N ALA A 455 -22.72 1.09 -1.14
CA ALA A 455 -22.01 2.12 -0.39
C ALA A 455 -20.97 2.85 -1.24
N HIS A 456 -20.27 2.14 -2.15
CA HIS A 456 -19.08 2.67 -2.81
C HIS A 456 -19.19 2.85 -4.33
N ARG A 457 -20.29 2.47 -4.97
CA ARG A 457 -20.42 2.49 -6.44
C ARG A 457 -20.23 3.85 -7.12
N ASN A 458 -20.41 4.96 -6.40
CA ASN A 458 -20.24 6.31 -6.96
C ASN A 458 -18.77 6.78 -6.98
N HIS A 459 -17.86 6.07 -6.29
CA HIS A 459 -16.45 6.44 -6.25
C HIS A 459 -15.75 6.15 -7.58
N PRO A 460 -15.16 7.17 -8.24
CA PRO A 460 -14.35 6.97 -9.43
C PRO A 460 -13.00 6.32 -9.13
N SER A 461 -12.58 6.07 -7.88
CA SER A 461 -11.40 5.25 -7.58
C SER A 461 -11.70 3.76 -7.63
N PHE A 462 -12.90 3.34 -7.21
CA PHE A 462 -13.26 1.92 -7.14
C PHE A 462 -13.09 1.28 -8.53
N LEU A 463 -12.19 0.34 -8.74
CA LEU A 463 -11.94 -0.27 -10.05
C LEU A 463 -12.72 -1.58 -10.14
N SER A 464 -12.52 -2.44 -9.15
CA SER A 464 -13.06 -3.78 -9.15
C SER A 464 -13.33 -4.30 -7.75
N LEU A 465 -14.21 -5.31 -7.66
CA LEU A 465 -14.46 -6.08 -6.46
C LEU A 465 -14.18 -7.56 -6.75
N ALA A 466 -13.32 -8.20 -5.95
CA ALA A 466 -13.17 -9.65 -5.98
C ALA A 466 -14.13 -10.34 -5.02
N LEU A 467 -14.62 -11.52 -5.40
CA LEU A 467 -15.52 -12.32 -4.56
C LEU A 467 -14.81 -13.09 -3.44
N GLY A 468 -13.48 -13.07 -3.43
CA GLY A 468 -12.62 -13.59 -2.39
C GLY A 468 -11.20 -13.82 -2.89
N ASN A 469 -10.33 -14.26 -1.99
CA ASN A 469 -8.93 -14.57 -2.23
C ASN A 469 -8.70 -16.07 -2.41
N GLU A 470 -7.79 -16.42 -3.32
CA GLU A 470 -7.19 -17.73 -3.56
C GLU A 470 -8.17 -18.92 -3.52
N PHE A 471 -9.34 -18.76 -4.12
CA PHE A 471 -10.26 -19.87 -4.33
C PHE A 471 -9.63 -20.94 -5.23
N ASN A 472 -9.40 -22.10 -4.64
CA ASN A 472 -8.76 -23.26 -5.22
C ASN A 472 -9.67 -24.49 -5.07
N LEU A 473 -10.27 -24.91 -6.18
CA LEU A 473 -11.21 -26.04 -6.21
C LEU A 473 -10.61 -27.37 -5.74
N SER A 474 -9.28 -27.51 -5.72
CA SER A 474 -8.61 -28.71 -5.18
C SER A 474 -8.77 -28.87 -3.67
N TRP A 475 -9.15 -27.81 -2.96
CA TRP A 475 -9.40 -27.84 -1.51
C TRP A 475 -10.80 -28.35 -1.16
N LEU A 476 -11.69 -28.49 -2.16
CA LEU A 476 -13.02 -29.07 -1.99
C LEU A 476 -12.98 -30.58 -2.24
N LYS A 477 -13.58 -31.35 -1.33
CA LYS A 477 -13.42 -32.81 -1.26
C LYS A 477 -14.35 -33.58 -2.20
N THR A 478 -15.54 -33.03 -2.50
CA THR A 478 -16.53 -33.68 -3.37
C THR A 478 -16.85 -32.84 -4.60
N ASP A 479 -17.35 -33.49 -5.65
CA ASP A 479 -17.75 -32.78 -6.87
C ASP A 479 -19.03 -31.96 -6.68
N GLU A 480 -19.91 -32.38 -5.76
CA GLU A 480 -21.07 -31.61 -5.32
C GLU A 480 -20.64 -30.29 -4.66
N GLN A 481 -19.61 -30.31 -3.80
CA GLN A 481 -19.07 -29.09 -3.19
C GLN A 481 -18.50 -28.15 -4.24
N LYS A 482 -17.73 -28.67 -5.21
CA LYS A 482 -17.19 -27.86 -6.32
C LYS A 482 -18.32 -27.24 -7.15
N LYS A 483 -19.38 -28.01 -7.44
CA LYS A 483 -20.55 -27.53 -8.18
C LYS A 483 -21.30 -26.44 -7.43
N ASP A 484 -21.56 -26.61 -6.13
CA ASP A 484 -22.24 -25.60 -5.29
C ASP A 484 -21.38 -24.33 -5.15
N PHE A 485 -20.07 -24.48 -4.99
CA PHE A 485 -19.12 -23.37 -4.96
C PHE A 485 -19.16 -22.55 -6.25
N LEU A 486 -19.05 -23.19 -7.41
CA LEU A 486 -19.10 -22.52 -8.71
C LEU A 486 -20.45 -21.85 -8.97
N ALA A 487 -21.55 -22.49 -8.55
CA ALA A 487 -22.89 -21.90 -8.64
C ALA A 487 -23.02 -20.64 -7.76
N THR A 488 -22.48 -20.68 -6.54
CA THR A 488 -22.47 -19.54 -5.61
C THR A 488 -21.65 -18.37 -6.19
N VAL A 489 -20.46 -18.65 -6.73
CA VAL A 489 -19.63 -17.63 -7.41
C VAL A 489 -20.36 -17.00 -8.60
N ALA A 490 -21.02 -17.81 -9.43
CA ALA A 490 -21.81 -17.31 -10.56
C ALA A 490 -23.02 -16.46 -10.12
N GLU A 491 -23.68 -16.84 -9.02
CA GLU A 491 -24.77 -16.06 -8.42
C GLU A 491 -24.27 -14.69 -7.95
N PHE A 492 -23.15 -14.66 -7.21
CA PHE A 492 -22.56 -13.43 -6.70
C PHE A 492 -22.14 -12.51 -7.84
N TYR A 493 -21.49 -13.05 -8.87
CA TYR A 493 -21.17 -12.29 -10.08
C TYR A 493 -22.42 -11.68 -10.72
N GLY A 494 -23.49 -12.47 -10.90
CA GLY A 494 -24.76 -11.99 -11.47
C GLY A 494 -25.42 -10.91 -10.63
N LEU A 495 -25.42 -11.06 -9.31
CA LEU A 495 -25.92 -10.06 -8.36
C LEU A 495 -25.13 -8.76 -8.46
N ALA A 496 -23.80 -8.85 -8.47
CA ALA A 496 -22.93 -7.69 -8.60
C ALA A 496 -23.19 -6.92 -9.90
N LYS A 497 -23.30 -7.64 -11.02
CA LYS A 497 -23.63 -7.04 -12.33
C LYS A 497 -25.01 -6.41 -12.38
N LYS A 498 -25.98 -6.90 -11.61
CA LYS A 498 -27.31 -6.27 -11.48
C LYS A 498 -27.26 -4.96 -10.70
N LEU A 499 -26.40 -4.88 -9.66
CA LEU A 499 -26.30 -3.73 -8.77
C LEU A 499 -25.41 -2.60 -9.33
N ASP A 500 -24.33 -2.96 -10.02
CA ASP A 500 -23.37 -2.04 -10.63
C ASP A 500 -22.77 -2.64 -11.93
N PRO A 501 -23.49 -2.58 -13.07
CA PRO A 501 -23.09 -3.25 -14.31
C PRO A 501 -21.71 -2.85 -14.85
N ALA A 502 -21.28 -1.62 -14.57
CA ALA A 502 -20.01 -1.06 -15.04
C ALA A 502 -18.81 -1.49 -14.17
N ARG A 503 -19.05 -2.05 -12.98
CA ARG A 503 -17.99 -2.56 -12.11
C ARG A 503 -17.33 -3.79 -12.72
N LEU A 504 -16.01 -3.85 -12.68
CA LEU A 504 -15.28 -5.09 -12.95
C LEU A 504 -15.41 -6.01 -11.74
N ILE A 505 -15.86 -7.23 -11.96
CA ILE A 505 -15.96 -8.26 -10.93
C ILE A 505 -14.91 -9.31 -11.21
N LEU A 506 -14.08 -9.58 -10.19
CA LEU A 506 -13.15 -10.70 -10.18
C LEU A 506 -13.82 -11.83 -9.41
N SER A 507 -14.10 -12.94 -10.06
CA SER A 507 -14.69 -14.08 -9.32
C SER A 507 -13.73 -14.72 -8.32
N ASN A 508 -12.43 -14.43 -8.45
CA ASN A 508 -11.39 -14.85 -7.54
C ASN A 508 -10.13 -13.99 -7.74
N ASP A 509 -9.40 -13.72 -6.67
CA ASP A 509 -8.07 -13.15 -6.71
C ASP A 509 -7.01 -14.24 -6.43
N GLY A 510 -6.22 -14.65 -7.43
CA GLY A 510 -5.15 -15.65 -7.30
C GLY A 510 -5.22 -16.78 -8.35
N TYR A 511 -6.42 -17.35 -8.57
CA TYR A 511 -6.66 -18.41 -9.58
C TYR A 511 -7.82 -18.05 -10.50
N LEU A 512 -7.81 -18.60 -11.72
CA LEU A 512 -8.86 -18.31 -12.71
C LEU A 512 -10.17 -18.97 -12.29
N MET A 513 -11.18 -18.14 -12.04
CA MET A 513 -12.55 -18.55 -11.75
C MET A 513 -13.51 -17.83 -12.71
N ARG A 514 -14.49 -18.52 -13.28
CA ARG A 514 -15.46 -17.93 -14.23
C ARG A 514 -16.89 -18.03 -13.70
N PRO A 515 -17.80 -17.11 -14.09
CA PRO A 515 -17.58 -15.94 -14.98
C PRO A 515 -16.74 -14.83 -14.32
N THR A 516 -16.03 -14.01 -15.07
CA THR A 516 -15.21 -12.90 -14.52
C THR A 516 -14.95 -11.83 -15.58
N ASP A 517 -14.86 -10.55 -15.20
CA ASP A 517 -14.51 -9.46 -16.13
C ASP A 517 -13.00 -9.22 -16.24
N MET A 518 -12.28 -9.60 -15.18
CA MET A 518 -10.86 -9.40 -15.00
C MET A 518 -10.32 -10.59 -14.19
N ALA A 519 -9.03 -10.86 -14.30
CA ALA A 519 -8.36 -11.88 -13.50
C ALA A 519 -7.16 -11.30 -12.77
N SER A 520 -6.79 -11.95 -11.67
CA SER A 520 -5.55 -11.72 -10.94
C SER A 520 -4.94 -13.08 -10.69
N LEU A 521 -3.77 -13.35 -11.28
CA LEU A 521 -3.22 -14.71 -11.37
C LEU A 521 -1.72 -14.75 -11.07
N PHE A 522 -1.25 -15.86 -10.50
CA PHE A 522 0.17 -16.13 -10.36
C PHE A 522 0.86 -16.42 -11.72
N ARG A 523 0.16 -17.14 -12.61
CA ARG A 523 0.62 -17.68 -13.90
C ARG A 523 -0.55 -17.94 -14.86
N ASP A 524 -0.24 -18.42 -16.07
CA ASP A 524 -1.22 -18.90 -17.06
C ASP A 524 -2.27 -17.84 -17.45
N PHE A 525 -1.78 -16.67 -17.88
CA PHE A 525 -2.61 -15.50 -18.15
C PHE A 525 -3.52 -15.69 -19.38
N PRO A 526 -4.85 -15.57 -19.24
CA PRO A 526 -5.78 -15.70 -20.35
C PRO A 526 -5.71 -14.49 -21.30
N LYS A 527 -6.12 -14.70 -22.56
CA LYS A 527 -6.10 -13.66 -23.61
C LYS A 527 -7.43 -12.93 -23.78
N ASP A 528 -8.51 -13.43 -23.16
CA ASP A 528 -9.86 -12.93 -23.33
C ASP A 528 -10.30 -11.96 -22.22
N VAL A 529 -9.57 -11.89 -21.10
CA VAL A 529 -9.84 -10.95 -20.00
C VAL A 529 -8.55 -10.26 -19.52
N PRO A 530 -8.60 -8.98 -19.11
CA PRO A 530 -7.46 -8.30 -18.53
C PRO A 530 -6.97 -9.04 -17.29
N THR A 531 -5.65 -9.18 -17.17
CA THR A 531 -5.06 -9.93 -16.06
C THR A 531 -3.93 -9.16 -15.40
N VAL A 532 -3.97 -9.06 -14.07
CA VAL A 532 -2.85 -8.58 -13.27
C VAL A 532 -2.08 -9.76 -12.67
N ARG A 533 -0.79 -9.55 -12.39
CA ARG A 533 -0.03 -10.50 -11.57
C ARG A 533 -0.45 -10.38 -10.11
N HIS A 534 -0.98 -11.46 -9.57
CA HIS A 534 -1.32 -11.61 -8.16
C HIS A 534 -0.04 -11.69 -7.32
N GLU A 535 -0.08 -11.04 -6.14
CA GLU A 535 0.98 -11.01 -5.11
C GLU A 535 2.40 -11.01 -5.70
N PHE A 536 2.62 -10.01 -6.53
CA PHE A 536 3.85 -9.83 -7.26
C PHE A 536 4.96 -9.35 -6.32
N GLY A 537 6.20 -9.81 -6.56
CA GLY A 537 7.33 -9.57 -5.63
C GLY A 537 8.02 -10.86 -5.21
N SER A 538 7.31 -11.99 -5.35
CA SER A 538 7.81 -13.33 -4.98
C SER A 538 8.23 -13.45 -3.52
N TYR A 539 7.62 -12.63 -2.67
CA TYR A 539 7.89 -12.58 -1.24
C TYR A 539 9.33 -12.23 -0.88
N TYR A 540 9.94 -11.32 -1.66
CA TYR A 540 11.35 -11.02 -1.50
C TYR A 540 11.57 -9.97 -0.39
N CYS A 541 12.03 -10.42 0.78
CA CYS A 541 12.17 -9.58 1.98
C CYS A 541 13.57 -8.94 2.13
N SER A 542 13.60 -7.81 2.86
CA SER A 542 14.84 -7.28 3.45
C SER A 542 15.10 -7.94 4.81
N LEU A 543 16.26 -7.71 5.42
CA LEU A 543 16.46 -8.05 6.83
C LEU A 543 15.58 -7.16 7.73
N PRO A 544 15.15 -7.66 8.89
CA PRO A 544 14.36 -6.90 9.86
C PRO A 544 15.16 -5.76 10.48
N ASP A 545 14.56 -4.58 10.52
CA ASP A 545 15.15 -3.43 11.21
C ASP A 545 14.80 -3.48 12.70
N ILE A 546 15.74 -4.02 13.49
CA ILE A 546 15.59 -4.15 14.94
C ILE A 546 15.47 -2.80 15.68
N SER A 547 15.83 -1.68 15.04
CA SER A 547 15.67 -0.35 15.65
C SER A 547 14.20 0.08 15.76
N LEU A 548 13.32 -0.54 14.96
CA LEU A 548 11.89 -0.26 14.97
C LEU A 548 11.17 -0.81 16.20
N ARG A 549 11.78 -1.77 16.93
CA ARG A 549 11.17 -2.47 18.06
C ARG A 549 10.51 -1.52 19.07
N ASP A 550 11.19 -0.46 19.46
CA ASP A 550 10.70 0.47 20.49
C ASP A 550 9.57 1.40 19.99
N ARG A 551 9.32 1.43 18.67
CA ARG A 551 8.20 2.19 18.08
C ARG A 551 6.87 1.44 18.17
N PHE A 552 6.86 0.14 18.45
CA PHE A 552 5.65 -0.66 18.63
C PHE A 552 5.04 -0.43 20.02
N THR A 553 4.50 0.76 20.23
CA THR A 553 3.88 1.17 21.50
C THR A 553 2.41 0.79 21.62
N GLY A 554 1.78 0.37 20.53
CA GLY A 554 0.35 0.10 20.46
C GLY A 554 -0.02 -1.38 20.64
N VAL A 555 -0.95 -1.84 19.81
CA VAL A 555 -1.62 -3.14 19.96
C VAL A 555 -0.72 -4.35 19.70
N ILE A 556 0.24 -4.23 18.77
CA ILE A 556 1.15 -5.33 18.42
C ILE A 556 2.41 -5.30 19.30
N VAL A 557 2.82 -6.47 19.78
CA VAL A 557 4.06 -6.73 20.50
C VAL A 557 5.06 -7.40 19.54
N PRO A 558 6.20 -6.77 19.23
CA PRO A 558 7.11 -7.23 18.18
C PRO A 558 8.08 -8.29 18.70
N THR A 559 7.56 -9.45 19.13
CA THR A 559 8.37 -10.54 19.69
C THR A 559 9.42 -11.07 18.73
N TRP A 560 9.15 -11.01 17.42
CA TRP A 560 10.12 -11.38 16.38
C TRP A 560 11.31 -10.43 16.35
N LEU A 561 11.10 -9.10 16.41
CA LEU A 561 12.17 -8.11 16.44
C LEU A 561 13.00 -8.22 17.72
N GLU A 562 12.36 -8.53 18.86
CA GLU A 562 13.06 -8.81 20.11
C GLU A 562 14.01 -10.01 19.95
N ALA A 563 13.52 -11.12 19.38
CA ALA A 563 14.35 -12.29 19.13
C ALA A 563 15.52 -11.97 18.17
N LYS A 564 15.29 -11.17 17.12
CA LYS A 564 16.36 -10.75 16.20
C LYS A 564 17.37 -9.83 16.90
N LYS A 565 16.91 -8.90 17.75
CA LYS A 565 17.78 -8.01 18.53
C LYS A 565 18.69 -8.81 19.45
N GLN A 566 18.15 -9.78 20.18
CA GLN A 566 18.94 -10.67 21.04
C GLN A 566 19.98 -11.47 20.25
N TRP A 567 19.61 -11.98 19.07
CA TRP A 567 20.57 -12.66 18.19
C TRP A 567 21.69 -11.72 17.71
N VAL A 568 21.35 -10.50 17.30
CA VAL A 568 22.33 -9.49 16.84
C VAL A 568 23.28 -9.08 17.97
N GLU A 569 22.76 -8.80 19.17
CA GLU A 569 23.56 -8.41 20.33
C GLU A 569 24.41 -9.57 20.84
N GLY A 570 23.82 -10.77 20.98
CA GLY A 570 24.52 -11.99 21.37
C GLY A 570 25.61 -12.40 20.37
N GLY A 571 25.43 -12.09 19.09
CA GLY A 571 26.42 -12.28 18.03
C GLY A 571 27.54 -11.24 17.99
N GLY A 572 27.45 -10.15 18.77
CA GLY A 572 28.40 -9.03 18.70
C GLY A 572 28.26 -8.19 17.42
N LEU A 573 27.09 -8.22 16.78
CA LEU A 573 26.85 -7.62 15.46
C LEU A 573 26.21 -6.23 15.53
N ALA A 574 25.91 -5.70 16.72
CA ALA A 574 25.14 -4.46 16.91
C ALA A 574 25.67 -3.27 16.07
N ALA A 575 26.98 -3.09 15.99
CA ALA A 575 27.58 -2.01 15.19
C ALA A 575 27.48 -2.24 13.67
N ALA A 576 27.55 -3.49 13.21
CA ALA A 576 27.56 -3.84 11.79
C ALA A 576 26.14 -4.08 11.23
N TYR A 577 25.18 -4.48 12.06
CA TYR A 577 23.84 -4.88 11.63
C TYR A 577 23.08 -3.81 10.83
N PRO A 578 23.13 -2.51 11.18
CA PRO A 578 22.47 -1.47 10.37
C PRO A 578 22.99 -1.42 8.92
N VAL A 579 24.26 -1.78 8.68
CA VAL A 579 24.83 -1.88 7.33
C VAL A 579 24.23 -3.07 6.57
N TYR A 580 24.11 -4.23 7.23
CA TYR A 580 23.46 -5.40 6.64
C TYR A 580 21.99 -5.13 6.29
N VAL A 581 21.23 -4.47 7.17
CA VAL A 581 19.83 -4.07 6.89
C VAL A 581 19.76 -3.17 5.67
N ARG A 582 20.52 -2.07 5.64
CA ARG A 582 20.57 -1.15 4.50
C ARG A 582 20.93 -1.88 3.20
N ASN A 583 21.94 -2.75 3.23
CA ASN A 583 22.39 -3.48 2.04
C ASN A 583 21.38 -4.54 1.58
N SER A 584 20.62 -5.15 2.50
CA SER A 584 19.50 -6.03 2.16
C SER A 584 18.36 -5.28 1.47
N GLN A 585 18.05 -4.05 1.92
CA GLN A 585 17.07 -3.19 1.27
C GLN A 585 17.53 -2.78 -0.13
N ARG A 586 18.82 -2.43 -0.31
CA ARG A 586 19.37 -2.13 -1.65
C ARG A 586 19.23 -3.32 -2.62
N LEU A 587 19.53 -4.53 -2.15
CA LEU A 587 19.36 -5.76 -2.94
C LEU A 587 17.88 -6.01 -3.26
N GLN A 588 16.98 -5.72 -2.30
CA GLN A 588 15.53 -5.78 -2.50
C GLN A 588 15.07 -4.88 -3.66
N GLN A 589 15.51 -3.61 -3.68
CA GLN A 589 15.14 -2.68 -4.75
C GLN A 589 15.70 -3.09 -6.11
N LEU A 590 16.89 -3.70 -6.14
CA LEU A 590 17.47 -4.26 -7.35
C LEU A 590 16.64 -5.40 -7.92
N GLY A 591 16.19 -6.31 -7.06
CA GLY A 591 15.27 -7.40 -7.41
C GLY A 591 13.94 -6.87 -7.94
N ARG A 592 13.35 -5.89 -7.24
CA ARG A 592 12.09 -5.23 -7.64
C ARG A 592 12.17 -4.62 -9.03
N LYS A 593 13.21 -3.85 -9.30
CA LYS A 593 13.43 -3.25 -10.63
C LYS A 593 13.43 -4.32 -11.72
N TYR A 594 14.14 -5.42 -11.51
CA TYR A 594 14.19 -6.51 -12.48
C TYR A 594 12.83 -7.18 -12.67
N GLN A 595 12.12 -7.47 -11.58
CA GLN A 595 10.78 -8.04 -11.61
C GLN A 595 9.81 -7.12 -12.38
N ILE A 596 9.82 -5.82 -12.10
CA ILE A 596 8.90 -4.83 -12.73
C ILE A 596 9.17 -4.74 -14.21
N GLU A 597 10.44 -4.59 -14.62
CA GLU A 597 10.78 -4.55 -16.04
C GLU A 597 10.39 -5.89 -16.74
N ARG A 598 10.51 -7.04 -16.05
CA ARG A 598 10.06 -8.34 -16.60
C ARG A 598 8.54 -8.38 -16.76
N ALA A 599 7.77 -7.94 -15.77
CA ALA A 599 6.31 -7.86 -15.85
C ALA A 599 5.87 -6.94 -17.00
N ARG A 600 6.55 -5.80 -17.17
CA ARG A 600 6.28 -4.82 -18.23
C ARG A 600 6.56 -5.33 -19.63
N ARG A 601 7.47 -6.29 -19.80
CA ARG A 601 7.75 -6.96 -21.09
C ARG A 601 6.72 -8.03 -21.45
N ASN A 602 5.90 -8.49 -20.50
CA ASN A 602 4.91 -9.53 -20.76
C ASN A 602 3.63 -8.90 -21.36
N PRO A 603 3.26 -9.21 -22.63
CA PRO A 603 2.08 -8.64 -23.27
C PRO A 603 0.76 -9.23 -22.77
N ASP A 604 0.81 -10.34 -22.02
CA ASP A 604 -0.39 -11.03 -21.56
C ASP A 604 -0.91 -10.47 -20.21
N VAL A 605 -0.18 -9.54 -19.58
CA VAL A 605 -0.58 -8.90 -18.32
C VAL A 605 -0.86 -7.41 -18.51
N THR A 606 -1.94 -6.93 -17.89
CA THR A 606 -2.33 -5.51 -17.83
C THR A 606 -1.87 -4.82 -16.55
N GLY A 607 -1.03 -5.49 -15.75
CA GLY A 607 -0.50 -4.91 -14.52
C GLY A 607 -0.01 -5.94 -13.50
N TYR A 608 0.24 -5.47 -12.30
CA TYR A 608 0.61 -6.27 -11.13
C TYR A 608 0.17 -5.57 -9.85
N HIS A 609 0.00 -6.36 -8.77
CA HIS A 609 -0.11 -5.85 -7.40
C HIS A 609 1.04 -6.39 -6.58
N TYR A 610 1.90 -5.50 -6.10
CA TYR A 610 3.04 -5.86 -5.27
C TYR A 610 2.57 -6.25 -3.85
N TRP A 611 2.85 -7.44 -3.34
CA TRP A 611 2.62 -7.74 -1.92
C TRP A 611 3.83 -7.19 -1.15
N LEU A 612 3.80 -6.19 -0.28
CA LEU A 612 2.78 -5.23 0.15
C LEU A 612 3.35 -3.79 0.05
N ILE A 613 2.57 -2.76 0.40
CA ILE A 613 3.10 -1.40 0.53
C ILE A 613 3.92 -1.18 1.81
N VAL A 614 3.46 -1.73 2.93
CA VAL A 614 4.13 -1.71 4.24
C VAL A 614 4.53 -3.13 4.63
N ASP A 615 5.53 -3.26 5.51
CA ASP A 615 5.94 -4.56 6.04
C ASP A 615 4.80 -5.25 6.81
N TYR A 616 4.68 -6.57 6.67
CA TYR A 616 3.66 -7.37 7.35
C TYR A 616 4.13 -7.81 8.74
N PRO A 617 3.39 -7.52 9.82
CA PRO A 617 3.75 -7.97 11.16
C PRO A 617 3.52 -9.48 11.29
N GLY A 618 4.48 -10.22 11.85
CA GLY A 618 4.34 -11.66 12.05
C GLY A 618 3.34 -12.00 13.17
N GLY A 619 2.88 -13.25 13.24
CA GLY A 619 2.08 -13.77 14.37
C GLY A 619 0.58 -13.98 14.15
N THR A 620 0.13 -13.94 12.90
CA THR A 620 -1.29 -14.00 12.47
C THR A 620 -1.76 -15.38 12.00
N GLY A 621 -0.99 -16.43 12.30
CA GLY A 621 -1.21 -17.79 11.78
C GLY A 621 -0.32 -18.16 10.58
N GLU A 622 0.20 -17.18 9.84
CA GLU A 622 1.07 -17.38 8.65
C GLU A 622 2.58 -17.45 8.96
N GLY A 623 2.96 -17.29 10.23
CA GLY A 623 4.35 -17.44 10.70
C GLY A 623 5.01 -16.13 11.14
N ASP A 624 6.34 -16.02 10.94
CA ASP A 624 7.15 -14.85 11.29
C ASP A 624 6.82 -13.64 10.38
N SER A 625 7.37 -12.46 10.66
CA SER A 625 7.13 -11.22 9.89
C SER A 625 7.59 -11.29 8.43
N TRP A 626 7.05 -10.40 7.57
CA TRP A 626 7.48 -10.27 6.18
C TRP A 626 7.91 -8.84 5.85
N GLU A 627 9.22 -8.64 5.76
CA GLU A 627 9.83 -7.34 5.44
C GLU A 627 9.87 -7.06 3.93
N GLU A 628 8.76 -7.30 3.23
CA GLU A 628 8.62 -7.07 1.79
C GLU A 628 8.07 -5.68 1.43
N GLY A 629 7.64 -4.87 2.38
CA GLY A 629 7.07 -3.55 2.12
C GLY A 629 8.01 -2.63 1.32
N TRP A 630 7.43 -1.76 0.49
CA TRP A 630 8.16 -0.57 -0.01
C TRP A 630 8.50 0.39 1.13
N PHE A 631 7.64 0.39 2.15
CA PHE A 631 7.77 1.13 3.38
C PHE A 631 7.87 0.17 4.57
N ASP A 632 8.44 0.64 5.67
CA ASP A 632 8.37 -0.06 6.96
C ASP A 632 6.94 -0.04 7.54
N TYR A 633 6.74 -0.68 8.69
CA TYR A 633 5.48 -0.70 9.44
C TYR A 633 4.88 0.69 9.76
N PHE A 634 5.69 1.74 9.65
CA PHE A 634 5.36 3.11 10.01
C PHE A 634 5.49 4.07 8.82
N TRP A 635 5.32 3.54 7.59
CA TRP A 635 5.27 4.30 6.35
C TRP A 635 6.58 5.05 6.01
N GLN A 636 7.74 4.54 6.46
CA GLN A 636 9.06 5.07 6.05
C GLN A 636 9.64 4.30 4.86
N PRO A 637 10.10 4.97 3.78
CA PRO A 637 10.71 4.31 2.63
C PRO A 637 11.95 3.45 2.93
N LYS A 638 11.99 2.24 2.36
CA LYS A 638 13.05 1.25 2.57
C LYS A 638 14.05 1.23 1.42
N GLY A 639 15.14 1.99 1.54
CA GLY A 639 16.27 1.93 0.60
C GLY A 639 15.98 2.41 -0.82
N ILE A 640 14.88 3.16 -1.02
CA ILE A 640 14.51 3.80 -2.29
C ILE A 640 13.85 5.15 -2.05
N SER A 641 14.26 6.17 -2.81
CA SER A 641 13.63 7.49 -2.82
C SER A 641 12.36 7.55 -3.68
N PRO A 642 11.46 8.52 -3.47
CA PRO A 642 10.32 8.76 -4.37
C PRO A 642 10.72 8.87 -5.85
N GLU A 643 11.80 9.59 -6.14
CA GLU A 643 12.30 9.80 -7.49
C GLU A 643 12.73 8.48 -8.15
N GLU A 644 13.54 7.68 -7.46
CA GLU A 644 13.98 6.36 -7.94
C GLU A 644 12.79 5.39 -8.08
N GLY A 645 11.86 5.40 -7.13
CA GLY A 645 10.64 4.61 -7.19
C GLY A 645 9.81 4.94 -8.41
N LYS A 646 9.62 6.24 -8.70
CA LYS A 646 8.91 6.72 -9.88
C LYS A 646 9.59 6.35 -11.18
N GLU A 647 10.92 6.36 -11.25
CA GLU A 647 11.65 5.88 -12.43
C GLU A 647 11.39 4.40 -12.71
N VAL A 648 11.44 3.57 -11.67
CA VAL A 648 11.19 2.13 -11.78
C VAL A 648 9.73 1.83 -12.08
N ASN A 649 8.81 2.65 -11.57
CA ASN A 649 7.37 2.46 -11.66
C ASN A 649 6.67 3.51 -12.56
N SER A 650 7.37 4.02 -13.57
CA SER A 650 6.83 5.07 -14.45
C SER A 650 5.67 4.56 -15.33
N PRO A 651 4.67 5.42 -15.67
CA PRO A 651 3.69 5.11 -16.71
C PRO A 651 4.31 4.87 -18.09
N VAL A 652 5.45 5.53 -18.37
CA VAL A 652 6.29 5.29 -19.54
C VAL A 652 7.64 4.78 -19.06
N LEU A 653 7.87 3.47 -19.14
CA LEU A 653 9.05 2.83 -18.59
C LEU A 653 10.08 2.55 -19.70
N LEU A 654 11.25 3.16 -19.57
CA LEU A 654 12.44 2.82 -20.36
C LEU A 654 13.06 1.53 -19.82
N MET A 655 13.41 0.61 -20.71
CA MET A 655 13.95 -0.70 -20.39
C MET A 655 15.12 -1.04 -21.31
N VAL A 656 16.09 -1.78 -20.80
CA VAL A 656 17.23 -2.27 -21.60
C VAL A 656 17.17 -3.78 -21.81
N GLY A 657 17.73 -4.27 -22.92
CA GLY A 657 17.86 -5.69 -23.23
C GLY A 657 18.98 -6.41 -22.44
N ALA A 658 19.65 -5.74 -21.51
CA ALA A 658 20.71 -6.31 -20.69
C ALA A 658 20.11 -6.99 -19.44
N GLY A 659 20.16 -8.32 -19.37
CA GLY A 659 19.80 -9.09 -18.18
C GLY A 659 20.83 -8.99 -17.06
N VAL A 660 20.68 -9.80 -16.02
CA VAL A 660 21.64 -9.85 -14.88
C VAL A 660 23.03 -10.29 -15.35
N HIS A 661 23.10 -11.33 -16.19
CA HIS A 661 24.37 -11.81 -16.76
C HIS A 661 25.05 -10.81 -17.71
N ASP A 662 24.31 -9.77 -18.13
CA ASP A 662 24.81 -8.78 -19.08
C ASP A 662 25.44 -7.54 -18.44
N ARG A 663 25.46 -7.46 -17.11
CA ARG A 663 25.92 -6.26 -16.40
C ARG A 663 27.43 -6.17 -16.24
N THR A 664 28.16 -7.22 -16.55
CA THR A 664 29.62 -7.21 -16.59
C THR A 664 30.12 -7.27 -18.03
N LEU A 665 31.22 -6.57 -18.31
CA LEU A 665 31.85 -6.58 -19.63
C LEU A 665 33.38 -6.41 -19.52
N TRP A 666 34.08 -6.86 -20.56
CA TRP A 666 35.50 -6.55 -20.74
C TRP A 666 35.64 -5.11 -21.25
N SER A 667 36.58 -4.34 -20.69
CA SER A 667 36.83 -2.95 -21.10
C SER A 667 37.16 -2.84 -22.59
N GLU A 668 37.84 -3.84 -23.15
CA GLU A 668 38.26 -3.89 -24.56
C GLU A 668 37.13 -4.36 -25.50
N ALA A 669 36.03 -4.87 -24.97
CA ALA A 669 34.90 -5.32 -25.75
C ALA A 669 33.88 -4.19 -25.95
N SER A 670 33.25 -4.17 -27.12
CA SER A 670 32.00 -3.43 -27.31
C SER A 670 30.81 -4.32 -26.97
N LYS A 671 29.78 -3.74 -26.37
CA LYS A 671 28.52 -4.39 -26.09
C LYS A 671 27.36 -3.56 -26.64
N ARG A 672 26.46 -4.22 -27.36
CA ARG A 672 25.25 -3.64 -27.90
C ARG A 672 24.09 -3.90 -26.93
N ILE A 673 23.36 -2.85 -26.57
CA ILE A 673 22.26 -2.89 -25.61
C ILE A 673 21.01 -2.35 -26.29
N ASP A 674 20.00 -3.21 -26.44
CA ASP A 674 18.72 -2.77 -26.99
C ASP A 674 17.94 -1.94 -25.98
N VAL A 675 17.23 -0.93 -26.48
CA VAL A 675 16.40 -0.04 -25.67
C VAL A 675 14.96 -0.18 -26.11
N SER A 676 14.08 -0.42 -25.15
CA SER A 676 12.64 -0.51 -25.35
C SER A 676 11.90 0.44 -24.43
N VAL A 677 10.71 0.86 -24.84
CA VAL A 677 9.78 1.68 -24.06
C VAL A 677 8.49 0.91 -23.87
N SER A 678 8.03 0.78 -22.63
CA SER A 678 6.66 0.40 -22.29
C SER A 678 5.84 1.68 -22.12
N ASN A 679 4.98 2.02 -23.09
CA ASN A 679 4.19 3.25 -23.05
C ASN A 679 2.76 2.97 -22.60
N TYR A 680 2.44 3.32 -21.35
CA TYR A 680 1.07 3.38 -20.82
C TYR A 680 0.80 4.75 -20.16
N GLY A 681 1.39 5.81 -20.74
CA GLY A 681 1.08 7.19 -20.39
C GLY A 681 -0.18 7.70 -21.07
N GLU A 682 -0.43 9.01 -20.99
CA GLU A 682 -1.64 9.69 -21.48
C GLU A 682 -1.88 9.60 -23.01
N GLY A 683 -0.94 9.04 -23.78
CA GLY A 683 -1.13 8.85 -25.22
C GLY A 683 0.10 8.37 -25.97
N GLU A 684 0.03 8.50 -27.29
CA GLU A 684 1.14 8.18 -28.19
C GLU A 684 2.30 9.17 -28.01
N ILE A 685 3.52 8.63 -27.99
CA ILE A 685 4.75 9.42 -28.04
C ILE A 685 5.16 9.53 -29.50
N ARG A 686 5.28 10.76 -30.02
CA ARG A 686 5.67 11.04 -31.40
C ARG A 686 6.88 11.95 -31.46
N ASN A 687 7.84 11.61 -32.32
CA ASN A 687 9.05 12.39 -32.58
C ASN A 687 9.79 12.82 -31.30
N ALA A 688 9.82 11.95 -30.29
CA ALA A 688 10.49 12.21 -29.03
C ALA A 688 12.01 12.17 -29.19
N ARG A 689 12.70 12.86 -28.27
CA ARG A 689 14.15 12.95 -28.21
C ARG A 689 14.67 11.98 -27.15
N LEU A 690 15.48 11.02 -27.59
CA LEU A 690 16.15 10.03 -26.74
C LEU A 690 17.58 10.50 -26.47
N ARG A 691 17.89 10.73 -25.20
CA ARG A 691 19.23 10.99 -24.72
C ARG A 691 19.72 9.81 -23.92
N TRP A 692 20.99 9.48 -24.03
CA TRP A 692 21.60 8.54 -23.10
C TRP A 692 23.01 8.98 -22.76
N LYS A 693 23.43 8.61 -21.55
CA LYS A 693 24.73 8.95 -20.99
C LYS A 693 25.30 7.73 -20.29
N LEU A 694 26.54 7.38 -20.61
CA LEU A 694 27.33 6.40 -19.89
C LEU A 694 28.37 7.16 -19.05
N THR A 695 28.32 7.01 -17.74
CA THR A 695 29.25 7.68 -16.82
C THR A 695 30.06 6.69 -16.00
N SER A 696 31.18 7.15 -15.46
CA SER A 696 31.93 6.46 -14.42
C SER A 696 32.52 7.50 -13.47
N GLN A 697 32.27 7.35 -12.17
CA GLN A 697 32.70 8.32 -11.14
C GLN A 697 32.33 9.78 -11.51
N GLY A 698 31.13 9.97 -12.05
CA GLY A 698 30.62 11.29 -12.50
C GLY A 698 31.15 11.76 -13.87
N ALA A 699 32.25 11.19 -14.38
CA ALA A 699 32.79 11.55 -15.68
C ALA A 699 31.99 10.90 -16.82
N VAL A 700 31.72 11.66 -17.88
CA VAL A 700 31.00 11.19 -19.07
C VAL A 700 31.96 10.43 -19.97
N LEU A 701 31.69 9.14 -20.22
CA LEU A 701 32.50 8.30 -21.10
C LEU A 701 31.96 8.29 -22.53
N SER A 702 30.63 8.26 -22.66
CA SER A 702 29.94 8.32 -23.95
C SER A 702 28.53 8.83 -23.74
N GLN A 703 27.97 9.47 -24.76
CA GLN A 703 26.60 9.97 -24.76
C GLN A 703 26.09 10.11 -26.19
N SER A 704 24.77 10.13 -26.34
CA SER A 704 24.11 10.42 -27.61
C SER A 704 22.83 11.18 -27.37
N ASP A 705 22.40 11.84 -28.43
CA ASP A 705 21.13 12.54 -28.49
C ASP A 705 20.51 12.34 -29.88
N ALA A 706 19.34 11.71 -29.93
CA ALA A 706 18.67 11.37 -31.18
C ALA A 706 17.17 11.70 -31.11
N GLY A 707 16.64 12.30 -32.18
CA GLY A 707 15.20 12.54 -32.34
C GLY A 707 14.48 11.40 -33.08
N GLY A 708 13.19 11.60 -33.37
CA GLY A 708 12.42 10.68 -34.22
C GLY A 708 11.86 9.45 -33.51
N ILE A 709 11.88 9.40 -32.17
CA ILE A 709 11.39 8.24 -31.43
C ILE A 709 9.86 8.26 -31.35
N ASN A 710 9.24 7.17 -31.79
CA ASN A 710 7.80 6.95 -31.70
C ASN A 710 7.51 5.74 -30.83
N ALA A 711 6.53 5.85 -29.93
CA ALA A 711 6.08 4.73 -29.10
C ALA A 711 4.55 4.78 -28.97
N PRO A 712 3.81 3.84 -29.59
CA PRO A 712 2.36 3.76 -29.47
C PRO A 712 1.92 3.42 -28.03
N PRO A 713 0.74 3.87 -27.59
CA PRO A 713 0.22 3.56 -26.27
C PRO A 713 -0.15 2.08 -26.16
N GLY A 714 -0.09 1.54 -24.95
CA GLY A 714 -0.49 0.17 -24.60
C GLY A 714 0.46 -0.92 -25.07
N LYS A 715 1.71 -0.58 -25.43
CA LYS A 715 2.66 -1.53 -26.03
C LYS A 715 4.09 -1.32 -25.53
N VAL A 716 4.87 -2.39 -25.63
CA VAL A 716 6.33 -2.33 -25.54
C VAL A 716 6.91 -2.21 -26.94
N THR A 717 7.72 -1.18 -27.17
CA THR A 717 8.32 -0.89 -28.47
C THR A 717 9.84 -0.84 -28.33
N ARG A 718 10.56 -1.58 -29.18
CA ARG A 718 12.02 -1.40 -29.33
C ARG A 718 12.26 -0.10 -30.07
N ILE A 719 12.96 0.85 -29.45
CA ILE A 719 13.12 2.21 -29.97
C ILE A 719 14.54 2.53 -30.43
N SER A 720 15.56 1.85 -29.90
CA SER A 720 16.96 2.13 -30.22
C SER A 720 17.87 0.96 -29.81
N SER A 721 19.16 1.11 -30.12
CA SER A 721 20.22 0.22 -29.65
C SER A 721 21.46 1.06 -29.35
N ILE A 722 22.02 0.89 -28.15
CA ILE A 722 23.15 1.65 -27.63
C ILE A 722 24.41 0.78 -27.69
N GLY A 723 25.50 1.33 -28.21
CA GLY A 723 26.82 0.73 -28.09
C GLY A 723 27.55 1.25 -26.85
N ILE A 724 27.96 0.35 -25.95
CA ILE A 724 28.89 0.66 -24.85
C ILE A 724 30.26 0.02 -25.15
N GLY A 725 31.34 0.75 -24.92
CA GLY A 725 32.71 0.28 -25.18
C GLY A 725 33.13 0.26 -26.67
N PRO A 726 34.44 0.06 -26.97
CA PRO A 726 35.49 -0.25 -26.00
C PRO A 726 35.81 0.98 -25.13
N LEU A 727 36.20 0.73 -23.89
CA LEU A 727 36.52 1.74 -22.89
C LEU A 727 38.04 1.90 -22.81
N ARG A 728 38.51 3.15 -22.68
CA ARG A 728 39.93 3.44 -22.53
C ARG A 728 40.38 3.27 -21.06
N GLY A 729 41.59 2.77 -20.88
CA GLY A 729 42.24 2.58 -19.59
C GLY A 729 42.28 1.13 -19.12
N ASP A 730 43.10 0.87 -18.12
CA ASP A 730 43.44 -0.44 -17.56
C ASP A 730 42.92 -0.63 -16.12
N GLU A 731 41.99 0.23 -15.69
CA GLU A 731 41.37 0.16 -14.37
C GLU A 731 39.92 -0.36 -14.42
N PRO A 732 39.57 -1.34 -13.57
CA PRO A 732 38.20 -1.76 -13.33
C PRO A 732 37.32 -0.60 -12.88
N ARG A 733 36.09 -0.53 -13.36
CA ARG A 733 35.17 0.56 -13.00
C ARG A 733 33.70 0.19 -13.02
N LYS A 734 32.94 0.79 -12.10
CA LYS A 734 31.47 0.87 -12.18
C LYS A 734 31.10 1.92 -13.23
N LEU A 735 30.10 1.57 -14.03
CA LEU A 735 29.51 2.43 -15.05
C LEU A 735 28.04 2.64 -14.71
N GLU A 736 27.53 3.83 -14.99
CA GLU A 736 26.09 4.12 -14.92
C GLU A 736 25.60 4.52 -16.31
N LEU A 737 24.62 3.77 -16.82
CA LEU A 737 23.87 4.11 -18.02
C LEU A 737 22.56 4.79 -17.61
N VAL A 738 22.41 6.06 -17.96
CA VAL A 738 21.16 6.81 -17.82
C VAL A 738 20.56 6.99 -19.21
N ILE A 739 19.28 6.68 -19.35
CA ILE A 739 18.52 6.91 -20.58
C ILE A 739 17.34 7.82 -20.24
N GLU A 740 17.15 8.85 -21.07
CA GLU A 740 16.05 9.80 -20.98
C GLU A 740 15.28 9.84 -22.30
N LEU A 741 13.95 9.88 -22.21
CA LEU A 741 13.06 10.09 -23.33
C LEU A 741 12.23 11.35 -23.07
N ASP A 742 12.49 12.39 -23.85
CA ASP A 742 11.78 13.65 -23.81
C ASP A 742 10.69 13.68 -24.89
N SER A 743 9.43 13.66 -24.45
CA SER A 743 8.25 13.73 -25.31
C SER A 743 7.86 15.15 -25.70
N GLY A 744 8.57 16.18 -25.21
CA GLY A 744 8.21 17.59 -25.32
C GLY A 744 7.16 18.05 -24.29
N LYS A 745 6.37 17.11 -23.74
CA LYS A 745 5.44 17.38 -22.62
C LYS A 745 6.02 16.97 -21.27
N ARG A 746 6.68 15.82 -21.24
CA ARG A 746 7.30 15.21 -20.05
C ARG A 746 8.57 14.48 -20.46
N THR A 747 9.55 14.46 -19.56
CA THR A 747 10.76 13.64 -19.67
C THR A 747 10.63 12.42 -18.78
N PHE A 748 10.97 11.26 -19.32
CA PHE A 748 11.01 10.00 -18.60
C PHE A 748 12.45 9.52 -18.54
N ALA A 749 12.92 9.06 -17.38
CA ALA A 749 14.28 8.61 -17.20
C ALA A 749 14.31 7.23 -16.53
N ASN A 750 15.38 6.48 -16.77
CA ASN A 750 15.72 5.29 -16.02
C ASN A 750 17.23 5.04 -16.08
N ARG A 751 17.75 4.32 -15.09
CA ARG A 751 19.20 4.12 -14.88
C ARG A 751 19.56 2.66 -14.65
N TRP A 752 20.78 2.29 -15.04
CA TRP A 752 21.33 0.96 -14.84
C TRP A 752 22.83 0.97 -14.57
N SER A 753 23.26 0.15 -13.61
CA SER A 753 24.68 -0.11 -13.34
C SER A 753 25.25 -1.18 -14.27
N PHE A 754 26.51 -0.98 -14.69
CA PHE A 754 27.35 -1.96 -15.34
C PHE A 754 28.75 -1.95 -14.71
N TRP A 755 29.55 -2.99 -14.95
CA TRP A 755 30.92 -3.10 -14.44
C TRP A 755 31.84 -3.54 -15.56
N ALA A 756 32.84 -2.71 -15.85
CA ALA A 756 33.86 -3.00 -16.83
C ALA A 756 35.14 -3.44 -16.15
N PHE A 757 35.71 -4.54 -16.64
CA PHE A 757 36.97 -5.10 -16.19
C PHE A 757 37.97 -5.16 -17.34
N PRO A 758 39.21 -4.65 -17.16
CA PRO A 758 40.25 -4.78 -18.16
C PRO A 758 40.64 -6.24 -18.32
N LYS A 759 40.68 -6.73 -19.55
CA LYS A 759 41.24 -8.04 -19.88
C LYS A 759 42.76 -7.96 -20.04
N ALA A 760 43.26 -6.85 -20.58
CA ALA A 760 44.67 -6.59 -20.72
C ALA A 760 45.34 -6.48 -19.34
N GLY A 761 46.42 -7.22 -19.12
CA GLY A 761 47.13 -7.22 -17.84
C GLY A 761 46.53 -8.12 -16.75
N LEU A 762 45.54 -8.98 -17.05
CA LEU A 762 45.30 -10.16 -16.20
C LEU A 762 46.65 -10.88 -16.00
N LEU A 763 47.01 -11.15 -14.73
CA LEU A 763 48.37 -11.52 -14.29
C LEU A 763 48.99 -12.52 -15.28
N ARG A 764 49.96 -12.07 -16.09
CA ARG A 764 50.68 -12.95 -17.05
C ARG A 764 51.77 -13.75 -16.36
N SER A 765 52.24 -13.25 -15.23
CA SER A 765 53.24 -13.86 -14.36
C SER A 765 52.86 -13.59 -12.90
N SER A 766 53.40 -14.41 -12.01
CA SER A 766 53.24 -14.28 -10.57
C SER A 766 54.62 -14.37 -9.94
N GLY A 767 54.90 -13.52 -8.94
CA GLY A 767 56.08 -13.67 -8.08
C GLY A 767 55.99 -14.87 -7.13
N LEU A 768 54.82 -15.52 -7.07
CA LEU A 768 54.56 -16.75 -6.33
C LEU A 768 54.52 -17.94 -7.28
N ARG A 769 55.10 -19.07 -6.87
CA ARG A 769 54.92 -20.38 -7.50
C ARG A 769 53.55 -20.93 -7.11
N VAL A 770 52.61 -20.88 -8.05
CA VAL A 770 51.21 -21.27 -7.83
C VAL A 770 50.96 -22.65 -8.40
N ALA A 771 50.65 -23.60 -7.53
CA ALA A 771 50.21 -24.94 -7.90
C ALA A 771 48.69 -25.03 -7.81
N SER A 772 48.04 -25.80 -8.69
CA SER A 772 46.61 -26.05 -8.64
C SER A 772 46.30 -27.54 -8.76
N THR A 773 45.42 -28.04 -7.90
CA THR A 773 44.76 -29.35 -8.07
C THR A 773 43.38 -29.20 -8.71
N VAL A 774 42.89 -27.97 -8.88
CA VAL A 774 41.61 -27.67 -9.54
C VAL A 774 41.71 -27.87 -11.06
N LYS A 775 40.98 -28.84 -11.58
CA LYS A 775 40.88 -29.13 -13.02
C LYS A 775 39.93 -28.16 -13.72
N SER A 776 40.34 -26.91 -13.89
CA SER A 776 39.58 -25.87 -14.61
C SER A 776 40.37 -25.32 -15.80
N ALA A 777 39.89 -25.60 -17.02
CA ALA A 777 40.47 -25.06 -18.25
C ALA A 777 40.43 -23.52 -18.28
N ALA A 778 39.43 -22.90 -17.63
CA ALA A 778 39.35 -21.46 -17.51
C ALA A 778 40.49 -20.90 -16.64
N LEU A 779 40.84 -21.57 -15.54
CA LEU A 779 41.90 -21.15 -14.63
C LEU A 779 43.25 -21.09 -15.36
N SER A 780 43.64 -22.17 -16.06
CA SER A 780 44.91 -22.20 -16.81
C SER A 780 44.92 -21.25 -18.01
N ARG A 781 43.77 -21.05 -18.68
CA ARG A 781 43.66 -20.10 -19.80
C ARG A 781 43.76 -18.64 -19.37
N ILE A 782 43.21 -18.31 -18.21
CA ILE A 782 43.17 -16.93 -17.68
C ILE A 782 44.44 -16.61 -16.89
N TYR A 783 45.02 -17.58 -16.19
CA TYR A 783 46.19 -17.44 -15.33
C TYR A 783 47.29 -18.43 -15.75
N PRO A 784 48.09 -18.11 -16.79
CA PRO A 784 49.03 -19.07 -17.39
C PRO A 784 50.20 -19.46 -16.47
N PHE A 785 50.42 -18.74 -15.37
CA PHE A 785 51.44 -19.05 -14.35
C PHE A 785 50.98 -20.13 -13.34
N VAL A 786 49.70 -20.54 -13.37
CA VAL A 786 49.16 -21.59 -12.50
C VAL A 786 49.54 -22.96 -13.06
N GLN A 787 50.34 -23.72 -12.30
CA GLN A 787 50.82 -25.04 -12.69
C GLN A 787 49.84 -26.11 -12.20
N GLN A 788 49.32 -26.93 -13.12
CA GLN A 788 48.45 -28.06 -12.80
C GLN A 788 49.29 -29.24 -12.29
N ASP A 789 48.96 -29.75 -11.10
CA ASP A 789 49.51 -30.97 -10.49
C ASP A 789 51.06 -31.10 -10.49
N PRO A 790 51.79 -30.33 -9.65
CA PRO A 790 53.15 -30.70 -9.32
C PRO A 790 53.08 -31.75 -8.22
N LYS A 791 53.26 -33.03 -8.57
CA LYS A 791 53.64 -34.08 -7.61
C LYS A 791 54.85 -33.61 -6.81
N ASN A 792 54.57 -33.08 -5.62
CA ASN A 792 55.41 -32.92 -4.43
C ASN A 792 56.94 -32.76 -4.63
N ASP A 793 57.39 -31.67 -5.27
CA ASP A 793 58.82 -31.28 -5.26
C ASP A 793 59.19 -30.31 -4.10
N GLY A 794 58.22 -29.96 -3.25
CA GLY A 794 58.39 -29.08 -2.09
C GLY A 794 58.53 -27.58 -2.41
N ARG A 795 58.28 -27.13 -3.64
CA ARG A 795 58.60 -25.77 -4.12
C ARG A 795 57.39 -24.90 -4.47
N LYS A 796 56.24 -25.03 -3.80
CA LYS A 796 55.05 -24.18 -4.05
C LYS A 796 54.86 -23.11 -2.96
N ASP A 797 54.51 -21.90 -3.37
CA ASP A 797 54.23 -20.77 -2.47
C ASP A 797 52.72 -20.59 -2.20
N LEU A 798 51.88 -21.01 -3.15
CA LEU A 798 50.42 -21.01 -3.06
C LEU A 798 49.86 -22.29 -3.70
N LEU A 799 48.94 -22.96 -3.00
CA LEU A 799 48.18 -24.09 -3.51
C LEU A 799 46.72 -23.68 -3.74
N ILE A 800 46.23 -23.79 -4.97
CA ILE A 800 44.82 -23.66 -5.31
C ILE A 800 44.21 -25.06 -5.29
N ALA A 801 43.24 -25.29 -4.41
CA ALA A 801 42.63 -26.60 -4.24
C ALA A 801 41.10 -26.50 -4.30
N SER A 802 40.43 -27.58 -4.70
CA SER A 802 38.97 -27.70 -4.64
C SER A 802 38.47 -28.35 -3.35
N ALA A 803 39.36 -29.02 -2.65
CA ALA A 803 39.15 -29.69 -1.36
C ALA A 803 40.41 -29.56 -0.49
N LEU A 804 40.23 -29.58 0.83
CA LEU A 804 41.37 -29.62 1.75
C LEU A 804 41.67 -31.07 2.17
N ASP A 805 42.37 -31.78 1.29
CA ASP A 805 42.84 -33.15 1.54
C ASP A 805 44.04 -33.18 2.51
N ALA A 806 44.57 -34.38 2.77
CA ALA A 806 45.71 -34.58 3.67
C ALA A 806 46.96 -33.77 3.27
N GLU A 807 47.21 -33.64 1.96
CA GLU A 807 48.35 -32.88 1.44
C GLU A 807 48.15 -31.38 1.64
N GLY A 808 46.98 -30.85 1.31
CA GLY A 808 46.62 -29.45 1.55
C GLY A 808 46.68 -29.08 3.03
N ALA A 809 46.20 -29.97 3.91
CA ALA A 809 46.26 -29.80 5.36
C ALA A 809 47.71 -29.81 5.88
N GLN A 810 48.57 -30.70 5.38
CA GLN A 810 49.99 -30.73 5.73
C GLN A 810 50.72 -29.47 5.25
N PHE A 811 50.42 -29.01 4.03
CA PHE A 811 50.99 -27.78 3.48
C PHE A 811 50.63 -26.55 4.32
N LEU A 812 49.37 -26.43 4.75
CA LEU A 812 48.95 -25.38 5.71
C LEU A 812 49.71 -25.48 7.03
N ARG A 813 49.78 -26.66 7.65
CA ARG A 813 50.48 -26.83 8.93
C ARG A 813 51.97 -26.48 8.84
N GLY A 814 52.59 -26.68 7.68
CA GLY A 814 53.97 -26.30 7.38
C GLY A 814 54.20 -24.81 7.04
N GLY A 815 53.19 -23.94 7.18
CA GLY A 815 53.32 -22.50 6.87
C GLY A 815 52.93 -22.11 5.44
N GLY A 816 52.40 -23.05 4.66
CA GLY A 816 51.96 -22.84 3.28
C GLY A 816 50.70 -21.95 3.17
N ARG A 817 50.43 -21.49 1.95
CA ARG A 817 49.25 -20.68 1.62
C ARG A 817 48.29 -21.47 0.74
N VAL A 818 47.02 -21.57 1.12
CA VAL A 818 46.01 -22.27 0.31
C VAL A 818 44.91 -21.31 -0.11
N LEU A 819 44.52 -21.35 -1.39
CA LEU A 819 43.27 -20.81 -1.90
C LEU A 819 42.33 -22.00 -2.18
N LEU A 820 41.29 -22.14 -1.38
CA LEU A 820 40.32 -23.22 -1.50
C LEU A 820 39.14 -22.77 -2.35
N LEU A 821 39.16 -23.08 -3.64
CA LEU A 821 38.00 -22.93 -4.53
C LEU A 821 37.05 -24.11 -4.32
N ALA A 822 36.33 -24.08 -3.20
CA ALA A 822 35.47 -25.15 -2.74
C ALA A 822 34.52 -25.66 -3.85
N ASP A 823 34.72 -26.90 -4.29
CA ASP A 823 33.88 -27.54 -5.32
C ASP A 823 32.60 -28.10 -4.68
N ARG A 824 31.46 -27.88 -5.34
CA ARG A 824 30.13 -28.33 -4.87
C ARG A 824 30.05 -29.85 -4.64
N SER A 825 30.86 -30.64 -5.35
CA SER A 825 30.94 -32.10 -5.20
C SER A 825 31.65 -32.56 -3.92
N GLN A 826 32.38 -31.66 -3.26
CA GLN A 826 33.19 -31.97 -2.08
C GLN A 826 32.43 -31.83 -0.76
N PHE A 827 31.21 -31.29 -0.79
CA PHE A 827 30.36 -31.11 0.38
C PHE A 827 29.10 -31.95 0.24
N GLU A 828 28.65 -32.58 1.34
CA GLU A 828 27.43 -33.42 1.36
C GLU A 828 26.17 -32.65 0.93
N ARG A 829 26.16 -31.32 1.10
CA ARG A 829 25.13 -30.41 0.56
C ARG A 829 25.65 -29.74 -0.71
N GLN A 830 24.85 -29.76 -1.76
CA GLN A 830 25.08 -28.92 -2.95
C GLN A 830 25.05 -27.43 -2.56
N GLY A 831 25.76 -26.57 -3.31
CA GLY A 831 25.78 -25.13 -3.07
C GLY A 831 24.36 -24.54 -2.97
N ASP A 832 24.15 -23.65 -2.01
CA ASP A 832 22.83 -23.25 -1.50
C ASP A 832 22.57 -21.74 -1.57
N ALA A 833 23.53 -20.97 -2.09
CA ALA A 833 23.41 -19.53 -2.19
C ALA A 833 22.49 -19.10 -3.34
N THR A 834 21.51 -18.27 -3.04
CA THR A 834 20.66 -17.61 -4.04
C THR A 834 20.88 -16.11 -3.93
N PHE A 835 21.27 -15.47 -5.04
CA PHE A 835 21.60 -14.04 -5.04
C PHE A 835 20.35 -13.19 -4.78
N PHE A 836 19.25 -13.55 -5.41
CA PHE A 836 17.92 -13.08 -5.01
C PHE A 836 17.30 -14.16 -4.12
N PRO A 837 17.16 -13.91 -2.82
CA PRO A 837 16.53 -14.83 -1.89
C PRO A 837 15.20 -15.40 -2.39
N ALA A 838 14.93 -16.65 -2.01
CA ALA A 838 13.65 -17.28 -2.23
C ALA A 838 12.52 -16.57 -1.44
N SER A 839 11.28 -16.98 -1.72
CA SER A 839 10.09 -16.50 -1.03
C SER A 839 10.23 -16.50 0.50
N GLY A 840 10.04 -15.32 1.10
CA GLY A 840 10.18 -15.03 2.53
C GLY A 840 11.61 -14.83 3.00
N GLY A 841 12.59 -15.00 2.12
CA GLY A 841 14.00 -14.92 2.42
C GLY A 841 14.55 -13.50 2.34
N ALA A 842 15.57 -13.23 3.14
CA ALA A 842 16.33 -11.99 3.14
C ALA A 842 17.84 -12.26 3.10
N LEU A 843 18.58 -11.36 2.46
CA LEU A 843 20.04 -11.41 2.35
C LEU A 843 20.60 -9.98 2.45
N GLY A 844 21.31 -9.70 3.55
CA GLY A 844 22.12 -8.50 3.69
C GLY A 844 23.58 -8.87 3.55
N THR A 845 24.29 -8.26 2.62
CA THR A 845 25.73 -8.47 2.43
C THR A 845 26.54 -7.32 3.03
N LEU A 846 27.78 -7.58 3.44
CA LEU A 846 28.73 -6.56 3.86
C LEU A 846 30.09 -6.91 3.27
N ILE A 847 30.68 -5.93 2.58
CA ILE A 847 31.99 -6.05 1.94
C ILE A 847 32.95 -5.06 2.62
N PRO A 848 33.89 -5.53 3.45
CA PRO A 848 34.87 -4.66 4.07
C PRO A 848 35.86 -4.10 3.04
N ASP A 849 36.53 -3.01 3.38
CA ASP A 849 37.69 -2.57 2.61
C ASP A 849 38.83 -3.59 2.78
N HIS A 850 39.17 -4.27 1.69
CA HIS A 850 40.15 -5.35 1.70
C HIS A 850 41.04 -5.29 0.45
N PRO A 851 42.37 -5.46 0.58
CA PRO A 851 43.31 -5.43 -0.55
C PRO A 851 42.93 -6.36 -1.71
N ALA A 852 42.38 -7.54 -1.42
CA ALA A 852 41.95 -8.52 -2.42
C ALA A 852 40.83 -8.01 -3.34
N LEU A 853 40.03 -7.03 -2.89
CA LEU A 853 38.89 -6.49 -3.62
C LEU A 853 39.15 -5.09 -4.20
N ARG A 854 40.36 -4.52 -4.04
CA ARG A 854 40.66 -3.15 -4.53
C ARG A 854 40.47 -2.99 -6.04
N ARG A 855 40.66 -4.05 -6.83
CA ARG A 855 40.42 -4.09 -8.28
C ARG A 855 39.04 -4.66 -8.64
N PHE A 856 38.11 -4.65 -7.69
CA PHE A 856 36.74 -5.11 -7.86
C PHE A 856 35.77 -4.02 -7.39
N PRO A 857 35.29 -3.14 -8.30
CA PRO A 857 34.54 -1.95 -7.89
C PRO A 857 33.22 -2.33 -7.21
N GLN A 858 33.06 -1.87 -5.97
CA GLN A 858 32.00 -2.25 -5.06
C GLN A 858 31.71 -1.12 -4.06
N GLU A 859 30.50 -1.09 -3.49
CA GLU A 859 30.00 0.00 -2.63
C GLU A 859 29.58 -0.52 -1.24
N GLY A 860 30.36 -1.42 -0.69
CA GLY A 860 30.15 -2.08 0.60
C GLY A 860 29.11 -3.20 0.60
N PHE A 861 28.61 -3.63 -0.58
CA PHE A 861 27.57 -4.66 -0.73
C PHE A 861 27.71 -5.43 -2.05
N CYS A 862 27.05 -6.58 -2.14
CA CYS A 862 26.97 -7.38 -3.35
C CYS A 862 25.89 -6.84 -4.31
N ASP A 863 26.29 -6.02 -5.28
CA ASP A 863 25.46 -5.62 -6.44
C ASP A 863 25.57 -6.68 -7.56
N LEU A 864 25.00 -6.43 -8.74
CA LEU A 864 24.88 -7.41 -9.84
C LEU A 864 26.21 -7.96 -10.36
N GLN A 865 27.34 -7.28 -10.16
CA GLN A 865 28.66 -7.81 -10.50
C GLN A 865 29.05 -9.04 -9.67
N PHE A 866 28.45 -9.21 -8.49
CA PHE A 866 28.63 -10.40 -7.66
C PHE A 866 27.70 -11.56 -8.03
N PHE A 867 26.71 -11.35 -8.92
CA PHE A 867 25.71 -12.37 -9.22
C PHE A 867 26.34 -13.72 -9.62
N ASN A 868 27.25 -13.71 -10.59
CA ASN A 868 27.91 -14.94 -11.05
C ASN A 868 28.90 -15.54 -10.01
N LEU A 869 29.28 -14.78 -8.98
CA LEU A 869 30.14 -15.25 -7.90
C LEU A 869 29.32 -15.92 -6.78
N LEU A 870 28.11 -15.44 -6.52
CA LEU A 870 27.27 -15.90 -5.42
C LEU A 870 26.18 -16.88 -5.84
N GLU A 871 25.61 -16.75 -7.04
CA GLU A 871 24.50 -17.62 -7.47
C GLU A 871 24.94 -19.09 -7.54
N GLY A 872 24.33 -19.92 -6.69
CA GLY A 872 24.65 -21.32 -6.48
C GLY A 872 26.00 -21.57 -5.77
N ALA A 873 26.67 -20.56 -5.24
CA ALA A 873 27.87 -20.76 -4.44
C ALA A 873 27.58 -21.59 -3.19
N TYR A 874 28.61 -22.24 -2.64
CA TYR A 874 28.51 -22.85 -1.31
C TYR A 874 28.65 -21.75 -0.26
N SER A 875 27.69 -21.63 0.65
CA SER A 875 27.79 -20.69 1.76
C SER A 875 28.17 -21.41 3.05
N PHE A 876 29.20 -20.91 3.73
CA PHE A 876 29.59 -21.44 5.04
C PHE A 876 28.75 -20.77 6.12
N SER A 877 28.04 -21.58 6.93
CA SER A 877 27.47 -21.05 8.17
C SER A 877 28.60 -20.68 9.12
N LEU A 878 28.63 -19.42 9.53
CA LEU A 878 29.59 -18.87 10.48
C LEU A 878 28.98 -18.70 11.88
N ASP A 879 27.81 -19.30 12.14
CA ASP A 879 27.12 -19.17 13.42
C ASP A 879 27.91 -19.80 14.57
N ASP A 880 28.53 -20.96 14.32
CA ASP A 880 29.37 -21.67 15.29
C ASP A 880 30.86 -21.31 15.20
N TRP A 881 31.22 -20.38 14.30
CA TRP A 881 32.61 -19.94 14.09
C TRP A 881 32.97 -18.78 15.01
N PRO A 882 34.27 -18.50 15.25
CA PRO A 882 34.69 -17.38 16.07
C PRO A 882 34.00 -16.06 15.69
N LYS A 883 33.46 -15.36 16.68
CA LYS A 883 32.66 -14.12 16.47
C LYS A 883 33.46 -13.00 15.81
N ASN A 884 34.77 -12.97 16.02
CA ASN A 884 35.69 -12.00 15.41
C ASN A 884 36.06 -12.32 13.95
N LEU A 885 35.66 -13.48 13.41
CA LEU A 885 35.87 -13.80 12.01
C LEU A 885 35.01 -12.89 11.13
N THR A 886 35.67 -11.98 10.40
CA THR A 886 35.00 -11.08 9.45
C THR A 886 35.27 -11.56 8.02
N PRO A 887 34.26 -12.09 7.31
CA PRO A 887 34.44 -12.50 5.92
C PRO A 887 34.71 -11.30 4.99
N LEU A 888 35.49 -11.54 3.93
CA LEU A 888 35.72 -10.59 2.83
C LEU A 888 34.47 -10.43 1.96
N VAL A 889 33.73 -11.52 1.79
CA VAL A 889 32.39 -11.52 1.20
C VAL A 889 31.50 -12.29 2.15
N GLY A 890 30.72 -11.57 2.94
CA GLY A 890 29.83 -12.18 3.93
C GLY A 890 28.44 -11.58 3.93
N ALA A 891 27.55 -12.30 4.61
CA ALA A 891 26.16 -11.93 4.73
C ALA A 891 25.54 -12.32 6.05
N ILE A 892 24.40 -11.70 6.33
CA ILE A 892 23.36 -12.21 7.21
C ILE A 892 22.19 -12.61 6.32
N ARG A 893 21.70 -13.83 6.49
CA ARG A 893 20.56 -14.36 5.74
C ARG A 893 19.52 -14.98 6.67
N THR A 894 18.31 -15.14 6.17
CA THR A 894 17.28 -15.98 6.79
C THR A 894 17.43 -17.43 6.31
N THR A 895 17.26 -18.43 7.19
CA THR A 895 17.55 -19.85 6.87
C THR A 895 16.33 -20.74 6.62
N THR A 896 15.11 -20.19 6.55
CA THR A 896 13.89 -20.99 6.62
C THR A 896 13.07 -21.05 5.32
N ALA A 897 12.22 -22.07 5.22
CA ALA A 897 11.29 -22.27 4.11
C ALA A 897 10.09 -21.30 4.16
N PHE A 898 9.35 -21.26 3.04
CA PHE A 898 8.10 -20.52 2.89
C PHE A 898 7.11 -20.83 4.03
N LEU A 899 6.46 -19.81 4.60
CA LEU A 899 5.50 -19.89 5.73
C LEU A 899 6.07 -20.50 7.02
N SER A 900 7.39 -20.42 7.23
CA SER A 900 7.98 -20.85 8.49
C SER A 900 7.52 -19.98 9.67
N LYS A 901 7.20 -20.63 10.79
CA LYS A 901 6.84 -19.95 12.05
C LYS A 901 7.97 -19.12 12.66
N ALA A 902 9.22 -19.32 12.23
CA ALA A 902 10.37 -18.53 12.67
C ALA A 902 11.38 -18.37 11.53
N LYS A 903 11.71 -17.13 11.17
CA LYS A 903 12.72 -16.78 10.15
C LYS A 903 14.07 -16.53 10.80
N ASN A 904 14.76 -17.59 11.24
CA ASN A 904 16.03 -17.47 11.94
C ASN A 904 17.11 -16.77 11.09
N LEU A 905 17.93 -15.94 11.74
CA LEU A 905 19.09 -15.31 11.12
C LEU A 905 20.31 -16.23 11.24
N SER A 906 21.14 -16.19 10.20
CA SER A 906 22.41 -16.92 10.14
C SER A 906 23.47 -16.07 9.47
N ARG A 907 24.69 -16.13 10.00
CA ARG A 907 25.89 -15.56 9.37
C ARG A 907 26.35 -16.50 8.27
N ALA A 908 26.56 -15.96 7.08
CA ALA A 908 27.10 -16.67 5.95
C ALA A 908 28.44 -16.07 5.50
N GLY A 909 29.44 -16.92 5.27
CA GLY A 909 30.70 -16.58 4.64
C GLY A 909 30.77 -17.17 3.24
N TYR A 910 31.11 -16.34 2.25
CA TYR A 910 31.35 -16.75 0.86
C TYR A 910 32.83 -16.67 0.51
N VAL A 911 33.52 -15.65 1.05
CA VAL A 911 34.97 -15.51 0.94
C VAL A 911 35.49 -15.08 2.29
N PHE A 912 36.44 -15.81 2.87
CA PHE A 912 37.05 -15.46 4.14
C PHE A 912 38.43 -16.07 4.30
N GLU A 913 39.28 -15.40 5.08
CA GLU A 913 40.62 -15.85 5.37
C GLU A 913 40.76 -16.34 6.83
N SER A 914 41.64 -17.31 7.03
CA SER A 914 41.91 -17.89 8.35
C SER A 914 43.38 -18.33 8.48
N LYS A 915 43.90 -18.30 9.71
CA LYS A 915 45.21 -18.89 10.06
C LYS A 915 44.98 -20.35 10.49
N VAL A 916 45.69 -21.30 9.86
CA VAL A 916 45.60 -22.74 10.16
C VAL A 916 46.99 -23.26 10.49
N GLY A 917 47.29 -23.48 11.77
CA GLY A 917 48.68 -23.69 12.22
C GLY A 917 49.52 -22.46 11.89
N GLU A 918 50.68 -22.63 11.24
CA GLU A 918 51.47 -21.50 10.73
C GLU A 918 51.07 -21.04 9.32
N GLY A 919 50.15 -21.74 8.67
CA GLY A 919 49.71 -21.47 7.31
C GLY A 919 48.58 -20.45 7.21
N LYS A 920 48.31 -20.03 5.97
CA LYS A 920 47.24 -19.08 5.62
C LYS A 920 46.27 -19.72 4.64
N LEU A 921 44.99 -19.69 4.97
CA LEU A 921 43.91 -20.23 4.14
C LEU A 921 43.00 -19.08 3.71
N LEU A 922 42.74 -18.99 2.41
CA LEU A 922 41.64 -18.22 1.84
C LEU A 922 40.66 -19.24 1.25
N ILE A 923 39.39 -19.18 1.66
CA ILE A 923 38.31 -19.97 1.08
C ILE A 923 37.53 -19.07 0.14
#